data_AF-A0A6N6PZH3-F1
#
_entry.id   AF-A0A6N6PZH3-F1
#
_cell.length_a   1.000
_cell.length_b   1.000
_cell.length_c   1.000
_cell.angle_alpha   90.00
_cell.angle_beta   90.00
_cell.angle_gamma   90.00
#
_symmetry.space_group_name_H-M   'P 1'
#
loop_
_entity.id
_entity.type
_entity.pdbx_description
1 polymer ?
#
loop_
_entity_poly.entity_id
_entity_poly.type
_entity_poly.pdbx_seq_one_letter_code
_entity_poly.pdbx_strand_id
1 'polypeptide(L)'
;MIAISEMHHALNKVVNDPQGRIVNLLNELFMITIRLFFVRNLVLLLVFFDISVQGQSTVRLNEILANPLASLNPSGKATDWVELYNSGSNEVNLGGLSLTDDPLKPRKWVFPIGVKIGSRSFLQVVLTGDEPASIVAQTVLNAGFGLKLSGSKLSLLSADVVPLVLDSVDFGLQVPDLSIGRIPDATGPWGLNKPTPKSANQAQTLSATSGLRVNEWMANPSSGDDWFELYNSGSSPVALEGLCLTDDLTKKSLFSIHPLSFIGVGADAYFRFWASGKTNSGHEHVSFSLKAGGEALGVFSATGVQIDAVTFATQGLDVSQGRLPDGSPTIVTFSQVPSPAASNFEGVTGLIVNELLSHTDPPLEDAVEFMNTSDQPINIGGWFLSNKSYDLKKWMVPLNTRILPHGFKVFYENDFNANNPLVPFTFNSAHGDEVYLSQADATGKLTGYRIGEVFEASQNGVSFGRYATSVSGDYKFVAMSSRSFGEDDPLTIAEFRRGTGLTNPPPRVGPIVFNEVFFHPPAIGTNDNLADEFIELFNLTSEFVPLFDPNNLNNRWKLQNGIDFTFPQGIILSPFSYLLVVSFDPVFDLNAAAVFRAKLKVPAGVELYGPFVGKLSNNGSSIELYKPDPPQKPPHPDAGFVPYIRVDKINFSDLAPWPSDANGTGRSIQRKNSARYGNDPINWQSSLPTAGVGNSPEVADRDGDGMPDLWENANGFNLADATDGAKDADGDRFTNLQEFIAGTNPRDASSRFRILSVQPPVGITQPLRLTFSSVSGKSYTVQYRAGLGSAVWQKLVGVDATASTTTVEDLKSVDKVDRYYRVVTPPVD
;
A
#
# COMPACT_ATOMS: atom_id res chain seq x y z
N MET A 1 -33.71 38.71 -24.95
CA MET A 1 -33.00 39.73 -25.77
C MET A 1 -33.17 39.51 -27.27
N ILE A 2 -33.15 38.28 -27.79
CA ILE A 2 -33.40 37.99 -29.22
C ILE A 2 -34.79 38.45 -29.69
N ALA A 3 -35.84 38.23 -28.88
CA ALA A 3 -37.20 38.70 -29.17
C ALA A 3 -37.36 40.24 -29.23
N ILE A 4 -36.51 41.00 -28.55
CA ILE A 4 -36.54 42.47 -28.56
C ILE A 4 -35.86 43.01 -29.81
N SER A 5 -34.82 42.32 -30.30
CA SER A 5 -34.13 42.62 -31.56
C SER A 5 -35.03 42.39 -32.78
N GLU A 6 -35.86 41.35 -32.76
CA GLU A 6 -36.83 41.08 -33.83
C GLU A 6 -37.98 42.09 -33.85
N MET A 7 -38.43 42.54 -32.66
CA MET A 7 -39.49 43.53 -32.51
C MET A 7 -39.07 44.94 -32.99
N HIS A 8 -37.80 45.32 -32.80
CA HIS A 8 -37.24 46.57 -33.32
C HIS A 8 -37.09 46.56 -34.86
N HIS A 9 -36.76 45.41 -35.44
CA HIS A 9 -36.61 45.26 -36.89
C HIS A 9 -37.96 45.27 -37.62
N ALA A 10 -39.02 44.79 -36.95
CA ALA A 10 -40.39 44.86 -37.46
C ALA A 10 -40.97 46.29 -37.41
N LEU A 11 -40.68 47.08 -36.36
CA LEU A 11 -41.14 48.48 -36.26
C LEU A 11 -40.51 49.40 -37.32
N ASN A 12 -39.23 49.20 -37.67
CA ASN A 12 -38.54 50.04 -38.66
C ASN A 12 -39.02 49.83 -40.10
N LYS A 13 -39.68 48.71 -40.42
CA LYS A 13 -40.32 48.48 -41.73
C LYS A 13 -41.67 49.17 -41.88
N VAL A 14 -42.28 49.65 -40.79
CA VAL A 14 -43.62 50.27 -40.78
C VAL A 14 -43.59 51.76 -41.20
N VAL A 15 -42.44 52.43 -41.12
CA VAL A 15 -42.35 53.88 -41.31
C VAL A 15 -42.25 54.32 -42.79
N ASN A 16 -42.01 53.40 -43.75
CA ASN A 16 -41.67 53.77 -45.14
C ASN A 16 -42.43 53.03 -46.26
N ASP A 17 -43.67 52.56 -46.05
CA ASP A 17 -44.49 52.01 -47.15
C ASP A 17 -45.65 52.95 -47.54
N PRO A 18 -45.65 53.54 -48.75
CA PRO A 18 -46.71 54.42 -49.22
C PRO A 18 -47.91 53.70 -49.87
N GLN A 19 -48.01 52.36 -49.83
CA GLN A 19 -49.06 51.62 -50.56
C GLN A 19 -49.93 50.66 -49.73
N GLY A 20 -50.50 51.16 -48.63
CA GLY A 20 -51.86 50.80 -48.19
C GLY A 20 -52.26 49.31 -48.24
N ARG A 21 -51.50 48.41 -47.61
CA ARG A 21 -51.92 47.01 -47.34
C ARG A 21 -51.95 46.71 -45.84
N ILE A 22 -52.84 47.40 -45.13
CA ILE A 22 -53.06 47.23 -43.67
C ILE A 22 -53.88 45.96 -43.31
N VAL A 23 -54.45 45.25 -44.29
CA VAL A 23 -55.40 44.16 -44.02
C VAL A 23 -54.73 42.81 -43.69
N ASN A 24 -53.53 42.51 -44.19
CA ASN A 24 -52.87 41.23 -43.89
C ASN A 24 -52.10 41.23 -42.55
N LEU A 25 -51.70 42.39 -42.02
CA LEU A 25 -51.01 42.48 -40.72
C LEU A 25 -51.96 42.49 -39.51
N LEU A 26 -53.21 42.93 -39.68
CA LEU A 26 -54.22 42.84 -38.62
C LEU A 26 -54.62 41.38 -38.31
N ASN A 27 -54.57 40.50 -39.31
CA ASN A 27 -54.87 39.07 -39.12
C ASN A 27 -53.76 38.32 -38.37
N GLU A 28 -52.48 38.69 -38.54
CA GLU A 28 -51.40 38.09 -37.75
C GLU A 28 -51.37 38.60 -36.30
N LEU A 29 -51.64 39.89 -36.06
CA LEU A 29 -51.78 40.42 -34.69
C LEU A 29 -52.98 39.80 -33.94
N PHE A 30 -54.09 39.54 -34.64
CA PHE A 30 -55.29 38.92 -34.05
C PHE A 30 -55.04 37.45 -33.66
N MET A 31 -54.32 36.68 -34.49
CA MET A 31 -53.96 35.29 -34.20
C MET A 31 -52.95 35.14 -33.05
N ILE A 32 -52.02 36.09 -32.90
CA ILE A 32 -51.06 36.11 -31.77
C ILE A 32 -51.78 36.44 -30.46
N THR A 33 -52.76 37.36 -30.49
CA THR A 33 -53.56 37.74 -29.31
C THR A 33 -54.45 36.59 -28.83
N ILE A 34 -55.01 35.77 -29.74
CA ILE A 34 -55.79 34.57 -29.40
C ILE A 34 -54.90 33.47 -28.80
N ARG A 35 -53.68 33.24 -29.32
CA ARG A 35 -52.75 32.24 -28.75
C ARG A 35 -52.25 32.60 -27.35
N LEU A 36 -52.00 33.88 -27.07
CA LEU A 36 -51.63 34.36 -25.73
C LEU A 36 -52.81 34.29 -24.72
N PHE A 37 -54.05 34.43 -25.18
CA PHE A 37 -55.24 34.32 -24.33
C PHE A 37 -55.57 32.86 -23.94
N PHE A 38 -55.32 31.90 -24.83
CA PHE A 38 -55.49 30.46 -24.53
C PHE A 38 -54.35 29.90 -23.65
N VAL A 39 -53.11 30.35 -23.84
CA VAL A 39 -51.98 29.92 -22.97
C VAL A 39 -52.12 30.48 -21.55
N ARG A 40 -52.63 31.71 -21.37
CA ARG A 40 -52.83 32.30 -20.04
C ARG A 40 -53.98 31.66 -19.26
N ASN A 41 -55.04 31.20 -19.94
CA ASN A 41 -56.18 30.54 -19.28
C ASN A 41 -55.98 29.03 -19.08
N LEU A 42 -55.13 28.35 -19.87
CA LEU A 42 -54.74 26.96 -19.61
C LEU A 42 -53.77 26.85 -18.42
N VAL A 43 -52.95 27.88 -18.18
CA VAL A 43 -52.06 27.95 -17.00
C VAL A 43 -52.81 28.36 -15.73
N LEU A 44 -53.89 29.14 -15.81
CA LEU A 44 -54.71 29.49 -14.62
C LEU A 44 -55.77 28.44 -14.24
N LEU A 45 -56.19 27.55 -15.16
CA LEU A 45 -57.13 26.46 -14.84
C LEU A 45 -56.42 25.20 -14.27
N LEU A 46 -55.08 25.16 -14.29
CA LEU A 46 -54.25 24.13 -13.63
C LEU A 46 -53.83 24.50 -12.20
N VAL A 47 -54.23 25.67 -11.68
CA VAL A 47 -53.81 26.16 -10.34
C VAL A 47 -54.90 26.05 -9.27
N PHE A 48 -56.15 25.70 -9.59
CA PHE A 48 -57.21 25.54 -8.58
C PHE A 48 -58.21 24.42 -8.89
N PHE A 49 -57.70 23.20 -9.07
CA PHE A 49 -58.41 21.98 -8.66
C PHE A 49 -57.38 20.98 -8.10
N ASP A 50 -57.18 21.09 -6.80
CA ASP A 50 -56.71 20.00 -5.95
C ASP A 50 -57.62 18.79 -6.15
N ILE A 51 -57.19 17.84 -6.99
CA ILE A 51 -57.20 16.42 -6.63
C ILE A 51 -55.86 15.86 -7.11
N SER A 52 -54.77 16.25 -6.45
CA SER A 52 -53.61 15.36 -6.37
C SER A 52 -53.84 14.38 -5.23
N VAL A 53 -54.59 13.32 -5.48
CA VAL A 53 -54.28 12.05 -4.82
C VAL A 53 -53.12 11.44 -5.61
N GLN A 54 -51.96 12.11 -5.62
CA GLN A 54 -50.71 11.37 -5.67
C GLN A 54 -50.47 10.95 -4.23
N GLY A 55 -50.95 9.76 -3.87
CA GLY A 55 -50.49 9.13 -2.64
C GLY A 55 -48.96 9.15 -2.67
N GLN A 56 -48.33 9.81 -1.70
CA GLN A 56 -46.89 9.67 -1.49
C GLN A 56 -46.56 8.18 -1.57
N SER A 57 -45.54 7.83 -2.36
CA SER A 57 -45.02 6.47 -2.35
C SER A 57 -44.84 6.05 -0.90
N THR A 58 -45.51 4.96 -0.48
CA THR A 58 -45.39 4.47 0.90
C THR A 58 -43.97 3.96 1.16
N VAL A 59 -43.23 3.63 0.10
CA VAL A 59 -41.83 3.24 0.10
C VAL A 59 -40.95 4.47 -0.06
N ARG A 60 -40.03 4.68 0.88
CA ARG A 60 -39.08 5.79 0.91
C ARG A 60 -37.68 5.33 1.26
N LEU A 61 -36.69 6.14 0.91
CA LEU A 61 -35.34 6.00 1.46
C LEU A 61 -35.41 6.30 2.97
N ASN A 62 -34.89 5.41 3.79
CA ASN A 62 -35.05 5.46 5.24
C ASN A 62 -33.73 5.64 5.99
N GLU A 63 -32.69 4.92 5.59
CA GLU A 63 -31.39 4.92 6.24
C GLU A 63 -30.28 4.67 5.20
N ILE A 64 -29.13 5.32 5.35
CA ILE A 64 -27.96 5.15 4.49
C ILE A 64 -26.73 5.07 5.37
N LEU A 65 -25.90 4.04 5.14
CA LEU A 65 -24.53 3.99 5.62
C LEU A 65 -23.61 4.07 4.40
N ALA A 66 -22.86 5.16 4.32
CA ALA A 66 -21.95 5.43 3.20
C ALA A 66 -20.47 5.33 3.58
N ASN A 67 -20.13 4.92 4.81
CA ASN A 67 -18.75 4.81 5.29
C ASN A 67 -18.57 3.68 6.34
N PRO A 68 -18.78 2.40 5.98
CA PRO A 68 -18.64 1.30 6.93
C PRO A 68 -17.15 0.92 7.13
N LEU A 69 -16.73 0.77 8.40
CA LEU A 69 -15.42 0.20 8.75
C LEU A 69 -15.57 -1.14 9.47
N ALA A 70 -16.42 -1.21 10.50
CA ALA A 70 -16.73 -2.43 11.27
C ALA A 70 -18.16 -2.95 11.03
N SER A 71 -19.03 -2.14 10.45
CA SER A 71 -20.42 -2.51 10.16
C SER A 71 -20.52 -3.47 8.98
N LEU A 72 -20.55 -4.77 9.27
CA LEU A 72 -20.70 -5.80 8.25
C LEU A 72 -22.12 -5.83 7.69
N ASN A 73 -22.23 -5.91 6.37
CA ASN A 73 -23.47 -6.21 5.68
C ASN A 73 -23.86 -7.71 5.89
N PRO A 74 -25.06 -8.15 5.44
CA PRO A 74 -25.46 -9.56 5.53
C PRO A 74 -24.55 -10.56 4.79
N SER A 75 -23.62 -10.12 3.93
CA SER A 75 -22.60 -10.95 3.29
C SER A 75 -21.25 -10.93 4.01
N GLY A 76 -21.15 -10.31 5.18
CA GLY A 76 -19.94 -10.28 6.01
C GLY A 76 -18.86 -9.31 5.52
N LYS A 77 -19.20 -8.37 4.64
CA LYS A 77 -18.28 -7.31 4.15
C LYS A 77 -18.70 -5.94 4.65
N ALA A 78 -17.75 -5.07 4.97
CA ALA A 78 -18.02 -3.65 5.17
C ALA A 78 -18.25 -2.99 3.79
N THR A 79 -19.50 -2.67 3.47
CA THR A 79 -19.89 -2.04 2.19
C THR A 79 -21.03 -1.07 2.40
N ASP A 80 -21.09 0.00 1.61
CA ASP A 80 -22.20 0.95 1.68
C ASP A 80 -23.54 0.23 1.50
N TRP A 81 -24.58 0.79 2.12
CA TRP A 81 -25.93 0.28 1.93
C TRP A 81 -26.96 1.38 2.11
N VAL A 82 -28.12 1.14 1.48
CA VAL A 82 -29.33 1.92 1.68
C VAL A 82 -30.45 1.01 2.15
N GLU A 83 -31.26 1.52 3.06
CA GLU A 83 -32.49 0.89 3.49
C GLU A 83 -33.71 1.68 3.01
N LEU A 84 -34.66 0.95 2.45
CA LEU A 84 -35.98 1.44 2.10
C LEU A 84 -36.97 1.00 3.16
N TYR A 85 -37.93 1.86 3.50
CA TYR A 85 -39.03 1.52 4.42
C TYR A 85 -40.38 1.72 3.76
N ASN A 86 -41.24 0.71 3.89
CA ASN A 86 -42.64 0.78 3.48
C ASN A 86 -43.54 1.16 4.65
N SER A 87 -43.88 2.45 4.72
CA SER A 87 -44.82 3.00 5.70
C SER A 87 -46.28 2.59 5.48
N GLY A 88 -46.59 1.88 4.39
CA GLY A 88 -47.93 1.46 4.03
C GLY A 88 -48.41 0.22 4.79
N SER A 89 -49.72 -0.02 4.74
CA SER A 89 -50.35 -1.22 5.32
C SER A 89 -50.33 -2.44 4.39
N ASN A 90 -49.86 -2.28 3.15
CA ASN A 90 -49.84 -3.33 2.12
C ASN A 90 -48.41 -3.58 1.62
N GLU A 91 -48.14 -4.79 1.10
CA GLU A 91 -46.91 -5.11 0.37
C GLU A 91 -46.80 -4.27 -0.92
N VAL A 92 -45.59 -3.81 -1.24
CA VAL A 92 -45.30 -3.03 -2.44
C VAL A 92 -44.30 -3.78 -3.32
N ASN A 93 -44.60 -3.87 -4.61
CA ASN A 93 -43.69 -4.39 -5.63
C ASN A 93 -42.73 -3.27 -6.08
N LEU A 94 -41.42 -3.54 -6.01
CA LEU A 94 -40.39 -2.59 -6.41
C LEU A 94 -39.85 -2.86 -7.82
N GLY A 95 -40.24 -3.97 -8.44
CA GLY A 95 -39.74 -4.37 -9.75
C GLY A 95 -39.90 -3.25 -10.79
N GLY A 96 -38.79 -2.89 -11.42
CA GLY A 96 -38.74 -1.82 -12.42
C GLY A 96 -38.50 -0.41 -11.87
N LEU A 97 -38.58 -0.17 -10.55
CA LEU A 97 -38.06 1.06 -9.93
C LEU A 97 -36.52 1.11 -10.07
N SER A 98 -35.91 2.27 -9.84
CA SER A 98 -34.45 2.39 -9.89
C SER A 98 -33.83 3.18 -8.73
N LEU A 99 -32.58 2.82 -8.40
CA LEU A 99 -31.69 3.63 -7.58
C LEU A 99 -30.60 4.25 -8.45
N THR A 100 -30.26 5.50 -8.15
CA THR A 100 -29.11 6.17 -8.76
C THR A 100 -28.48 7.18 -7.80
N ASP A 101 -27.15 7.27 -7.85
CA ASP A 101 -26.32 8.34 -7.31
C ASP A 101 -25.97 9.41 -8.37
N ASP A 102 -26.35 9.16 -9.64
CA ASP A 102 -26.01 9.99 -10.79
C ASP A 102 -27.31 10.39 -11.53
N PRO A 103 -27.71 11.67 -11.48
CA PRO A 103 -28.92 12.14 -12.16
C PRO A 103 -28.83 12.05 -13.69
N LEU A 104 -27.62 11.92 -14.26
CA LEU A 104 -27.43 11.68 -15.70
C LEU A 104 -27.63 10.20 -16.06
N LYS A 105 -27.69 9.31 -15.07
CA LYS A 105 -27.97 7.88 -15.22
C LYS A 105 -29.16 7.48 -14.34
N PRO A 106 -30.39 7.97 -14.62
CA PRO A 106 -31.56 7.77 -13.75
C PRO A 106 -31.96 6.30 -13.53
N ARG A 107 -31.43 5.39 -14.34
CA ARG A 107 -31.67 3.94 -14.30
C ARG A 107 -30.38 3.15 -14.01
N LYS A 108 -29.44 3.73 -13.24
CA LYS A 108 -28.11 3.12 -12.94
C LYS A 108 -28.24 1.69 -12.40
N TRP A 109 -29.13 1.48 -11.43
CA TRP A 109 -29.59 0.14 -11.06
C TRP A 109 -31.11 0.08 -11.03
N VAL A 110 -31.67 -0.96 -11.63
CA VAL A 110 -33.12 -1.20 -11.69
C VAL A 110 -33.43 -2.40 -10.80
N PHE A 111 -34.38 -2.25 -9.88
CA PHE A 111 -34.85 -3.34 -9.05
C PHE A 111 -35.33 -4.51 -9.92
N PRO A 112 -34.79 -5.73 -9.74
CA PRO A 112 -35.22 -6.90 -10.48
C PRO A 112 -36.72 -7.18 -10.31
N ILE A 113 -37.33 -7.74 -11.36
CA ILE A 113 -38.73 -8.17 -11.28
C ILE A 113 -38.88 -9.20 -10.16
N GLY A 114 -39.89 -9.02 -9.31
CA GLY A 114 -40.18 -9.90 -8.18
C GLY A 114 -39.64 -9.41 -6.83
N VAL A 115 -38.84 -8.33 -6.79
CA VAL A 115 -38.45 -7.69 -5.52
C VAL A 115 -39.66 -6.98 -4.91
N LYS A 116 -39.91 -7.23 -3.63
CA LYS A 116 -41.03 -6.65 -2.89
C LYS A 116 -40.62 -6.24 -1.48
N ILE A 117 -41.39 -5.34 -0.89
CA ILE A 117 -41.26 -4.93 0.50
C ILE A 117 -42.61 -5.09 1.20
N GLY A 118 -42.63 -5.85 2.31
CA GLY A 118 -43.84 -6.09 3.10
C GLY A 118 -44.41 -4.80 3.70
N SER A 119 -45.62 -4.85 4.25
CA SER A 119 -46.18 -3.73 4.99
C SER A 119 -45.37 -3.45 6.24
N ARG A 120 -45.14 -2.17 6.58
CA ARG A 120 -44.35 -1.76 7.76
C ARG A 120 -43.00 -2.48 7.85
N SER A 121 -42.39 -2.79 6.71
CA SER A 121 -41.17 -3.59 6.59
C SER A 121 -40.05 -2.79 5.95
N PHE A 122 -38.83 -3.24 6.19
CA PHE A 122 -37.58 -2.66 5.67
C PHE A 122 -36.99 -3.54 4.57
N LEU A 123 -36.28 -2.92 3.62
CA LEU A 123 -35.49 -3.60 2.62
C LEU A 123 -34.12 -2.93 2.50
N GLN A 124 -33.08 -3.67 2.88
CA GLN A 124 -31.69 -3.25 2.70
C GLN A 124 -31.19 -3.64 1.30
N VAL A 125 -30.46 -2.72 0.67
CA VAL A 125 -29.76 -2.91 -0.61
C VAL A 125 -28.30 -2.52 -0.41
N VAL A 126 -27.39 -3.45 -0.72
CA VAL A 126 -25.95 -3.20 -0.73
C VAL A 126 -25.60 -2.31 -1.92
N LEU A 127 -24.66 -1.40 -1.71
CA LEU A 127 -24.14 -0.46 -2.69
C LEU A 127 -22.62 -0.68 -2.81
N THR A 128 -22.19 -1.63 -3.64
CA THR A 128 -20.77 -1.79 -3.99
C THR A 128 -20.58 -2.03 -5.49
N GLY A 129 -19.53 -1.41 -6.05
CA GLY A 129 -19.06 -1.68 -7.41
C GLY A 129 -18.12 -2.89 -7.51
N ASP A 130 -17.69 -3.45 -6.38
CA ASP A 130 -16.72 -4.56 -6.34
C ASP A 130 -17.36 -5.91 -6.67
N GLU A 131 -18.69 -5.97 -6.61
CA GLU A 131 -19.48 -7.15 -6.94
C GLU A 131 -20.50 -6.81 -8.03
N PRO A 132 -20.87 -7.78 -8.90
CA PRO A 132 -21.89 -7.54 -9.91
C PRO A 132 -23.22 -7.08 -9.32
N ALA A 133 -23.90 -6.19 -10.05
CA ALA A 133 -25.26 -5.78 -9.70
C ALA A 133 -26.24 -6.96 -9.77
N SER A 134 -27.20 -7.02 -8.84
CA SER A 134 -28.26 -8.02 -8.88
C SER A 134 -29.19 -7.77 -10.08
N ILE A 135 -29.34 -8.80 -10.93
CA ILE A 135 -30.23 -8.80 -12.09
C ILE A 135 -31.51 -9.65 -11.89
N VAL A 136 -31.56 -10.41 -10.79
CA VAL A 136 -32.70 -11.24 -10.37
C VAL A 136 -33.02 -10.99 -8.91
N ALA A 137 -34.28 -11.24 -8.51
CA ALA A 137 -34.68 -11.12 -7.12
C ALA A 137 -33.98 -12.19 -6.26
N GLN A 138 -33.37 -11.76 -5.15
CA GLN A 138 -32.60 -12.62 -4.25
C GLN A 138 -32.57 -12.01 -2.83
N THR A 139 -32.03 -12.76 -1.87
CA THR A 139 -32.02 -12.38 -0.44
C THR A 139 -31.12 -11.19 -0.11
N VAL A 140 -30.01 -11.03 -0.82
CA VAL A 140 -29.09 -9.90 -0.69
C VAL A 140 -28.99 -9.20 -2.04
N LEU A 141 -29.55 -8.00 -2.13
CA LEU A 141 -29.49 -7.18 -3.34
C LEU A 141 -28.23 -6.31 -3.33
N ASN A 142 -27.56 -6.22 -4.47
CA ASN A 142 -26.47 -5.28 -4.71
C ASN A 142 -26.81 -4.38 -5.90
N ALA A 143 -26.65 -3.07 -5.76
CA ALA A 143 -26.89 -2.11 -6.83
C ALA A 143 -25.72 -2.01 -7.83
N GLY A 144 -24.52 -2.53 -7.49
CA GLY A 144 -23.37 -2.49 -8.39
C GLY A 144 -22.65 -1.14 -8.45
N PHE A 145 -22.87 -0.26 -7.48
CA PHE A 145 -22.16 1.01 -7.32
C PHE A 145 -22.09 1.41 -5.85
N GLY A 146 -21.04 2.12 -5.44
CA GLY A 146 -20.87 2.68 -4.09
C GLY A 146 -21.26 4.17 -4.00
N LEU A 147 -21.32 4.68 -2.78
CA LEU A 147 -21.52 6.10 -2.48
C LEU A 147 -20.17 6.78 -2.24
N LYS A 148 -20.17 8.11 -2.19
CA LYS A 148 -18.97 8.90 -1.89
C LYS A 148 -18.97 9.32 -0.43
N LEU A 149 -17.85 9.10 0.26
CA LEU A 149 -17.65 9.49 1.66
C LEU A 149 -17.81 11.00 1.89
N SER A 150 -17.35 11.79 0.90
CA SER A 150 -17.47 13.24 0.93
C SER A 150 -18.86 13.76 0.59
N GLY A 151 -19.83 12.88 0.37
CA GLY A 151 -21.22 13.22 0.10
C GLY A 151 -21.67 12.88 -1.31
N SER A 152 -22.95 12.57 -1.42
CA SER A 152 -23.60 12.13 -2.66
C SER A 152 -25.09 12.44 -2.60
N LYS A 153 -25.76 12.26 -3.74
CA LYS A 153 -27.22 12.31 -3.82
C LYS A 153 -27.74 10.95 -4.22
N LEU A 154 -28.48 10.28 -3.35
CA LEU A 154 -29.15 9.03 -3.69
C LEU A 154 -30.63 9.28 -3.98
N SER A 155 -31.11 8.77 -5.11
CA SER A 155 -32.51 8.92 -5.52
C SER A 155 -33.16 7.57 -5.81
N LEU A 156 -34.41 7.41 -5.36
CA LEU A 156 -35.33 6.35 -5.74
C LEU A 156 -36.27 6.88 -6.82
N LEU A 157 -36.33 6.23 -7.98
CA LEU A 157 -37.12 6.67 -9.11
C LEU A 157 -38.18 5.64 -9.53
N SER A 158 -39.27 6.14 -10.12
CA SER A 158 -40.39 5.36 -10.62
C SER A 158 -40.00 4.47 -11.82
N ALA A 159 -40.86 3.51 -12.13
CA ALA A 159 -40.67 2.57 -13.24
C ALA A 159 -41.10 3.14 -14.61
N ASP A 160 -41.44 4.42 -14.67
CA ASP A 160 -41.98 5.07 -15.86
C ASP A 160 -40.93 5.21 -16.98
N VAL A 161 -41.41 5.41 -18.21
CA VAL A 161 -40.55 5.66 -19.40
C VAL A 161 -39.66 6.88 -19.19
N VAL A 162 -40.18 7.90 -18.51
CA VAL A 162 -39.43 9.02 -17.94
C VAL A 162 -39.54 8.90 -16.42
N PRO A 163 -38.53 8.33 -15.74
CA PRO A 163 -38.62 8.08 -14.30
C PRO A 163 -38.84 9.36 -13.50
N LEU A 164 -39.84 9.38 -12.63
CA LEU A 164 -40.07 10.43 -11.64
C LEU A 164 -39.28 10.11 -10.37
N VAL A 165 -38.71 11.12 -9.71
CA VAL A 165 -38.09 10.95 -8.39
C VAL A 165 -39.19 10.73 -7.35
N LEU A 166 -39.20 9.55 -6.73
CA LEU A 166 -40.14 9.17 -5.68
C LEU A 166 -39.65 9.64 -4.30
N ASP A 167 -38.35 9.51 -4.05
CA ASP A 167 -37.67 10.04 -2.87
C ASP A 167 -36.19 10.25 -3.19
N SER A 168 -35.56 11.18 -2.48
CA SER A 168 -34.13 11.42 -2.61
C SER A 168 -33.56 12.01 -1.34
N VAL A 169 -32.28 11.78 -1.12
CA VAL A 169 -31.48 12.46 -0.09
C VAL A 169 -30.19 12.94 -0.71
N ASP A 170 -29.83 14.16 -0.35
CA ASP A 170 -28.60 14.84 -0.75
C ASP A 170 -27.83 15.12 0.55
N PHE A 171 -26.63 14.55 0.68
CA PHE A 171 -25.89 14.53 1.94
C PHE A 171 -24.42 14.84 1.72
N GLY A 172 -23.80 15.48 2.70
CA GLY A 172 -22.38 15.83 2.69
C GLY A 172 -21.50 14.80 3.41
N LEU A 173 -20.56 15.28 4.21
CA LEU A 173 -19.49 14.49 4.81
C LEU A 173 -20.00 13.45 5.82
N GLN A 174 -19.67 12.18 5.64
CA GLN A 174 -20.14 11.08 6.51
C GLN A 174 -19.08 10.58 7.47
N VAL A 175 -19.50 10.32 8.71
CA VAL A 175 -18.65 9.73 9.77
C VAL A 175 -18.61 8.22 9.61
N PRO A 176 -17.45 7.56 9.74
CA PRO A 176 -17.36 6.11 9.73
C PRO A 176 -18.31 5.42 10.71
N ASP A 177 -18.87 4.29 10.28
CA ASP A 177 -19.77 3.42 11.06
C ASP A 177 -21.01 4.09 11.67
N LEU A 178 -21.39 5.28 11.21
CA LEU A 178 -22.64 5.93 11.55
C LEU A 178 -23.46 6.18 10.29
N SER A 179 -24.76 5.92 10.39
CA SER A 179 -25.69 6.11 9.28
C SER A 179 -26.32 7.50 9.32
N ILE A 180 -26.88 7.96 8.22
CA ILE A 180 -27.93 8.97 8.23
C ILE A 180 -29.27 8.28 8.06
N GLY A 181 -30.30 8.72 8.79
CA GLY A 181 -31.63 8.14 8.66
C GLY A 181 -32.75 9.08 9.09
N ARG A 182 -33.97 8.73 8.71
CA ARG A 182 -35.20 9.48 9.02
C ARG A 182 -35.77 9.09 10.38
N ILE A 183 -36.10 10.07 11.22
CA ILE A 183 -36.78 9.82 12.51
C ILE A 183 -37.99 10.74 12.66
N PRO A 184 -39.24 10.21 12.69
CA PRO A 184 -39.64 8.81 12.54
C PRO A 184 -39.35 8.23 11.13
N ASP A 185 -39.33 6.90 11.01
CA ASP A 185 -39.08 6.21 9.72
C ASP A 185 -40.00 6.72 8.59
N ALA A 186 -39.45 6.81 7.38
CA ALA A 186 -40.03 7.36 6.14
C ALA A 186 -40.47 8.85 6.18
N THR A 187 -40.91 9.40 7.30
CA THR A 187 -41.55 10.73 7.34
C THR A 187 -40.72 11.80 8.04
N GLY A 188 -39.79 11.40 8.90
CA GLY A 188 -38.95 12.29 9.67
C GLY A 188 -37.89 13.02 8.86
N PRO A 189 -37.30 14.09 9.44
CA PRO A 189 -36.06 14.67 8.91
C PRO A 189 -34.93 13.64 8.94
N TRP A 190 -33.99 13.79 8.02
CA TRP A 190 -32.72 13.08 8.05
C TRP A 190 -31.83 13.64 9.16
N GLY A 191 -31.07 12.77 9.82
CA GLY A 191 -30.03 13.14 10.78
C GLY A 191 -29.06 11.98 11.00
N LEU A 192 -27.99 12.22 11.75
CA LEU A 192 -27.02 11.19 12.11
C LEU A 192 -27.65 10.18 13.07
N ASN A 193 -27.48 8.90 12.77
CA ASN A 193 -28.06 7.77 13.46
C ASN A 193 -26.98 6.74 13.82
N LYS A 194 -27.31 5.86 14.76
CA LYS A 194 -26.63 4.58 14.91
C LYS A 194 -27.13 3.67 13.78
N PRO A 195 -26.28 2.84 13.14
CA PRO A 195 -26.73 1.91 12.12
C PRO A 195 -27.80 0.95 12.66
N THR A 196 -28.98 0.95 12.05
CA THR A 196 -30.14 0.15 12.48
C THR A 196 -30.72 -0.71 11.35
N PRO A 197 -29.90 -1.50 10.62
CA PRO A 197 -30.41 -2.28 9.50
C PRO A 197 -31.58 -3.18 9.91
N LYS A 198 -32.66 -3.10 9.13
CA LYS A 198 -33.93 -3.83 9.26
C LYS A 198 -34.72 -3.50 10.52
N SER A 199 -34.44 -2.37 11.16
CA SER A 199 -35.04 -1.92 12.40
C SER A 199 -35.39 -0.44 12.33
N ALA A 200 -36.18 0.05 13.29
CA ALA A 200 -36.51 1.47 13.37
C ALA A 200 -35.25 2.29 13.68
N ASN A 201 -35.12 3.43 12.99
CA ASN A 201 -33.98 4.33 13.11
C ASN A 201 -33.78 4.87 14.54
N GLN A 202 -32.52 4.93 14.97
CA GLN A 202 -32.13 5.50 16.26
C GLN A 202 -31.13 6.65 16.11
N ALA A 203 -31.50 7.83 16.63
CA ALA A 203 -30.67 9.03 16.57
C ALA A 203 -29.34 8.85 17.30
N GLN A 204 -28.26 9.35 16.71
CA GLN A 204 -26.98 9.51 17.37
C GLN A 204 -26.95 10.83 18.15
N THR A 205 -26.44 10.80 19.38
CA THR A 205 -26.30 12.03 20.18
C THR A 205 -25.17 12.89 19.61
N LEU A 206 -25.44 14.18 19.41
CA LEU A 206 -24.48 15.16 18.90
C LEU A 206 -23.97 16.09 20.00
N SER A 207 -22.71 16.53 19.87
CA SER A 207 -22.12 17.61 20.69
C SER A 207 -22.41 18.99 20.08
N ALA A 208 -22.25 20.03 20.91
CA ALA A 208 -22.28 21.41 20.44
C ALA A 208 -21.05 21.74 19.58
N THR A 209 -21.21 22.68 18.63
CA THR A 209 -20.15 23.10 17.70
C THR A 209 -19.02 23.89 18.37
N SER A 210 -19.19 24.33 19.62
CA SER A 210 -18.16 25.07 20.38
C SER A 210 -16.88 24.27 20.64
N GLY A 211 -16.91 22.95 20.45
CA GLY A 211 -15.75 22.06 20.52
C GLY A 211 -14.91 21.99 19.24
N LEU A 212 -15.37 22.58 18.13
CA LEU A 212 -14.64 22.56 16.86
C LEU A 212 -13.46 23.51 16.87
N ARG A 213 -12.33 23.09 16.30
CA ARG A 213 -11.12 23.89 16.15
C ARG A 213 -10.56 23.74 14.74
N VAL A 214 -10.00 24.82 14.18
CA VAL A 214 -9.05 24.71 13.07
C VAL A 214 -7.78 24.12 13.66
N ASN A 215 -7.36 22.95 13.19
CA ASN A 215 -6.38 22.13 13.89
C ASN A 215 -5.02 22.06 13.20
N GLU A 216 -4.99 21.87 11.89
CA GLU A 216 -3.76 21.87 11.08
C GLU A 216 -4.05 22.48 9.70
N TRP A 217 -3.05 23.10 9.08
CA TRP A 217 -3.14 23.68 7.74
C TRP A 217 -1.79 23.78 7.02
N MET A 218 -1.83 23.70 5.69
CA MET A 218 -0.71 23.88 4.78
C MET A 218 -1.14 24.68 3.55
N ALA A 219 -0.54 25.86 3.38
CA ALA A 219 -0.84 26.81 2.30
C ALA A 219 0.22 26.85 1.18
N ASN A 220 1.19 25.93 1.20
CA ASN A 220 2.26 25.87 0.20
C ASN A 220 2.76 24.44 -0.03
N PRO A 221 1.89 23.50 -0.46
CA PRO A 221 2.31 22.14 -0.79
C PRO A 221 3.12 22.11 -2.10
N SER A 222 4.11 21.23 -2.20
CA SER A 222 4.86 20.97 -3.44
C SER A 222 4.05 20.25 -4.51
N SER A 223 2.98 19.58 -4.10
CA SER A 223 2.02 18.93 -4.98
C SER A 223 0.61 18.91 -4.36
N GLY A 224 -0.43 19.01 -5.18
CA GLY A 224 -1.83 19.06 -4.73
C GLY A 224 -2.35 20.47 -4.44
N ASP A 225 -3.59 20.53 -3.96
CA ASP A 225 -4.23 21.78 -3.51
C ASP A 225 -3.85 22.06 -2.03
N ASP A 226 -3.91 23.33 -1.61
CA ASP A 226 -3.80 23.72 -0.20
C ASP A 226 -4.85 23.00 0.66
N TRP A 227 -4.61 22.88 1.96
CA TRP A 227 -5.57 22.24 2.85
C TRP A 227 -5.53 22.77 4.28
N PHE A 228 -6.63 22.55 4.98
CA PHE A 228 -6.74 22.74 6.41
C PHE A 228 -7.67 21.69 7.01
N GLU A 229 -7.63 21.53 8.32
CA GLU A 229 -8.38 20.53 9.04
C GLU A 229 -9.24 21.14 10.15
N LEU A 230 -10.42 20.58 10.34
CA LEU A 230 -11.20 20.75 11.56
C LEU A 230 -11.02 19.57 12.51
N TYR A 231 -10.93 19.86 13.80
CA TYR A 231 -10.88 18.90 14.89
C TYR A 231 -12.10 19.06 15.81
N ASN A 232 -12.71 17.93 16.19
CA ASN A 232 -13.73 17.84 17.22
C ASN A 232 -13.14 17.43 18.57
N SER A 233 -13.01 18.38 19.49
CA SER A 233 -12.55 18.12 20.86
C SER A 233 -13.61 17.51 21.80
N GLY A 234 -14.84 17.32 21.32
CA GLY A 234 -15.96 16.77 22.08
C GLY A 234 -15.92 15.24 22.19
N SER A 235 -16.78 14.69 23.06
CA SER A 235 -16.94 13.25 23.27
C SER A 235 -18.01 12.59 22.41
N SER A 236 -18.75 13.37 21.62
CA SER A 236 -19.75 12.89 20.65
C SER A 236 -19.60 13.63 19.32
N PRO A 237 -20.05 13.04 18.18
CA PRO A 237 -19.99 13.68 16.87
C PRO A 237 -20.64 15.06 16.82
N VAL A 238 -20.24 15.90 15.87
CA VAL A 238 -20.77 17.26 15.67
C VAL A 238 -21.36 17.39 14.28
N ALA A 239 -22.55 17.99 14.19
CA ALA A 239 -23.12 18.41 12.91
C ALA A 239 -22.37 19.63 12.37
N LEU A 240 -21.90 19.52 11.14
CA LEU A 240 -21.20 20.59 10.42
C LEU A 240 -22.12 21.36 9.47
N GLU A 241 -23.34 20.86 9.21
CA GLU A 241 -24.25 21.48 8.25
C GLU A 241 -24.50 22.96 8.51
N GLY A 242 -24.42 23.76 7.45
CA GLY A 242 -24.63 25.21 7.50
C GLY A 242 -23.53 26.01 8.22
N LEU A 243 -22.52 25.36 8.81
CA LEU A 243 -21.33 26.06 9.28
C LEU A 243 -20.59 26.69 8.10
N CYS A 244 -19.99 27.83 8.36
CA CYS A 244 -19.35 28.67 7.35
C CYS A 244 -17.83 28.69 7.54
N LEU A 245 -17.08 28.50 6.47
CA LEU A 245 -15.62 28.51 6.42
C LEU A 245 -15.12 29.74 5.62
N THR A 246 -13.97 30.27 5.99
CA THR A 246 -13.34 31.43 5.33
C THR A 246 -11.83 31.51 5.54
N ASP A 247 -11.11 32.08 4.56
CA ASP A 247 -9.71 32.54 4.64
C ASP A 247 -9.61 34.05 4.99
N ASP A 248 -10.75 34.74 5.08
CA ASP A 248 -10.85 36.18 5.33
C ASP A 248 -11.89 36.43 6.43
N LEU A 249 -11.42 36.75 7.65
CA LEU A 249 -12.31 36.93 8.81
C LEU A 249 -13.30 38.10 8.65
N THR A 250 -13.11 38.97 7.67
CA THR A 250 -14.10 40.01 7.32
C THR A 250 -15.28 39.46 6.52
N LYS A 251 -15.11 38.29 5.90
CA LYS A 251 -16.12 37.57 5.10
C LYS A 251 -16.47 36.24 5.78
N LYS A 252 -17.45 36.26 6.66
CA LYS A 252 -17.77 35.14 7.56
C LYS A 252 -18.45 33.93 6.91
N SER A 253 -18.68 33.93 5.60
CA SER A 253 -19.51 32.93 4.90
C SER A 253 -19.05 32.68 3.47
N LEU A 254 -17.75 32.51 3.24
CA LEU A 254 -17.21 32.24 1.89
C LEU A 254 -17.59 30.85 1.39
N PHE A 255 -17.63 29.87 2.28
CA PHE A 255 -18.09 28.52 1.99
C PHE A 255 -19.06 28.06 3.07
N SER A 256 -20.20 27.48 2.69
CA SER A 256 -21.15 26.84 3.62
C SER A 256 -21.03 25.33 3.49
N ILE A 257 -20.81 24.64 4.60
CA ILE A 257 -20.75 23.18 4.63
C ILE A 257 -22.13 22.61 4.30
N HIS A 258 -22.13 21.59 3.45
CA HIS A 258 -23.34 20.98 2.91
C HIS A 258 -24.20 20.31 4.00
N PRO A 259 -25.55 20.28 3.87
CA PRO A 259 -26.43 19.56 4.77
C PRO A 259 -26.01 18.10 5.01
N LEU A 260 -26.37 17.57 6.19
CA LEU A 260 -26.03 16.22 6.62
C LEU A 260 -24.53 15.91 6.60
N SER A 261 -23.70 16.92 6.88
CA SER A 261 -22.25 16.73 7.10
C SER A 261 -21.96 16.61 8.59
N PHE A 262 -21.11 15.66 8.98
CA PHE A 262 -20.76 15.40 10.37
C PHE A 262 -19.26 15.15 10.53
N ILE A 263 -18.74 15.44 11.72
CA ILE A 263 -17.39 15.06 12.16
C ILE A 263 -17.49 14.17 13.40
N GLY A 264 -16.69 13.11 13.44
CA GLY A 264 -16.75 12.06 14.45
C GLY A 264 -15.97 12.40 15.73
N VAL A 265 -15.49 11.35 16.40
CA VAL A 265 -14.69 11.42 17.63
C VAL A 265 -13.58 10.37 17.58
N GLY A 266 -12.60 10.43 18.48
CA GLY A 266 -11.49 9.47 18.47
C GLY A 266 -10.71 9.56 17.17
N ALA A 267 -10.60 8.45 16.43
CA ALA A 267 -9.93 8.40 15.13
C ALA A 267 -10.59 9.34 14.11
N ASP A 268 -11.91 9.51 14.21
CA ASP A 268 -12.74 10.24 13.25
C ASP A 268 -12.99 11.69 13.69
N ALA A 269 -12.26 12.17 14.69
CA ALA A 269 -12.39 13.53 15.22
C ALA A 269 -11.79 14.60 14.29
N TYR A 270 -11.17 14.20 13.18
CA TYR A 270 -10.36 15.04 12.30
C TYR A 270 -10.94 14.99 10.89
N PHE A 271 -11.10 16.14 10.25
CA PHE A 271 -11.57 16.19 8.87
C PHE A 271 -10.82 17.25 8.06
N ARG A 272 -10.13 16.81 7.00
CA ARG A 272 -9.41 17.68 6.07
C ARG A 272 -10.33 18.27 5.01
N PHE A 273 -10.29 19.58 4.86
CA PHE A 273 -10.81 20.34 3.73
C PHE A 273 -9.68 20.72 2.76
N TRP A 274 -9.96 20.62 1.47
CA TRP A 274 -9.11 21.14 0.41
C TRP A 274 -9.46 22.59 0.12
N ALA A 275 -8.52 23.51 0.34
CA ALA A 275 -8.59 24.91 -0.05
C ALA A 275 -8.22 25.08 -1.53
N SER A 276 -9.05 24.50 -2.40
CA SER A 276 -8.78 24.40 -3.84
C SER A 276 -9.32 25.56 -4.67
N GLY A 277 -10.18 26.41 -4.09
CA GLY A 277 -10.94 27.41 -4.86
C GLY A 277 -12.03 26.81 -5.76
N LYS A 278 -12.36 25.52 -5.62
CA LYS A 278 -13.26 24.77 -6.51
C LYS A 278 -14.45 24.20 -5.72
N THR A 279 -15.68 24.61 -6.04
CA THR A 279 -16.89 24.09 -5.35
C THR A 279 -17.53 22.88 -6.03
N ASN A 280 -17.08 22.49 -7.21
CA ASN A 280 -17.66 21.39 -7.99
C ASN A 280 -16.84 20.08 -7.91
N SER A 281 -15.83 20.03 -7.03
CA SER A 281 -14.91 18.90 -6.89
C SER A 281 -15.29 17.93 -5.77
N GLY A 282 -16.35 18.22 -5.02
CA GLY A 282 -16.79 17.46 -3.83
C GLY A 282 -17.08 18.41 -2.65
N HIS A 283 -17.76 17.93 -1.61
CA HIS A 283 -18.14 18.77 -0.46
C HIS A 283 -16.98 19.02 0.52
N GLU A 284 -15.85 18.34 0.33
CA GLU A 284 -14.57 18.54 1.02
C GLU A 284 -13.71 19.66 0.39
N HIS A 285 -14.09 20.19 -0.79
CA HIS A 285 -13.40 21.28 -1.45
C HIS A 285 -14.08 22.63 -1.19
N VAL A 286 -13.35 23.58 -0.63
CA VAL A 286 -13.87 24.92 -0.33
C VAL A 286 -13.66 25.90 -1.49
N SER A 287 -14.44 26.99 -1.47
CA SER A 287 -14.49 28.00 -2.53
C SER A 287 -13.31 28.98 -2.56
N PHE A 288 -12.30 28.78 -1.72
CA PHE A 288 -11.11 29.62 -1.60
C PHE A 288 -9.83 28.78 -1.54
N SER A 289 -8.69 29.43 -1.72
CA SER A 289 -7.34 28.85 -1.60
C SER A 289 -6.53 29.63 -0.58
N LEU A 290 -5.49 28.99 -0.03
CA LEU A 290 -4.70 29.62 1.00
C LEU A 290 -3.52 30.40 0.40
N LYS A 291 -3.06 31.44 1.11
CA LYS A 291 -1.91 32.25 0.74
C LYS A 291 -0.69 31.80 1.54
N ALA A 292 0.30 31.26 0.85
CA ALA A 292 1.63 30.99 1.41
C ALA A 292 2.27 32.19 2.11
N GLY A 293 1.89 33.43 1.75
CA GLY A 293 2.35 34.66 2.41
C GLY A 293 1.79 34.91 3.81
N GLY A 294 0.79 34.14 4.23
CA GLY A 294 0.07 34.27 5.50
C GLY A 294 -1.27 34.99 5.36
N GLU A 295 -2.25 34.51 6.13
CA GLU A 295 -3.61 35.07 6.23
C GLU A 295 -4.36 34.48 7.44
N ALA A 296 -5.68 34.36 7.40
CA ALA A 296 -6.48 33.78 8.46
C ALA A 296 -7.29 32.57 7.96
N LEU A 297 -7.78 31.77 8.91
CA LEU A 297 -8.77 30.72 8.68
C LEU A 297 -9.81 30.83 9.78
N GLY A 298 -11.09 30.70 9.43
CA GLY A 298 -12.18 30.86 10.39
C GLY A 298 -13.33 29.91 10.16
N VAL A 299 -13.94 29.48 11.26
CA VAL A 299 -15.17 28.69 11.32
C VAL A 299 -16.23 29.53 12.01
N PHE A 300 -17.38 29.69 11.37
CA PHE A 300 -18.50 30.49 11.85
C PHE A 300 -19.79 29.66 11.84
N SER A 301 -20.70 29.93 12.77
CA SER A 301 -22.09 29.48 12.69
C SER A 301 -22.78 30.05 11.43
N ALA A 302 -23.90 29.47 11.02
CA ALA A 302 -24.76 30.01 9.96
C ALA A 302 -25.19 31.47 10.18
N THR A 303 -25.26 31.93 11.45
CA THR A 303 -25.61 33.33 11.79
C THR A 303 -24.40 34.25 11.94
N GLY A 304 -23.19 33.80 11.58
CA GLY A 304 -21.97 34.62 11.61
C GLY A 304 -21.30 34.80 12.99
N VAL A 305 -21.68 33.99 13.99
CA VAL A 305 -20.94 33.88 15.27
C VAL A 305 -19.68 33.06 15.03
N GLN A 306 -18.52 33.55 15.49
CA GLN A 306 -17.24 32.85 15.36
C GLN A 306 -17.20 31.65 16.31
N ILE A 307 -16.84 30.48 15.79
CA ILE A 307 -16.63 29.24 16.54
C ILE A 307 -15.15 29.08 16.85
N ASP A 308 -14.30 29.16 15.83
CA ASP A 308 -12.84 29.21 15.97
C ASP A 308 -12.22 30.03 14.84
N ALA A 309 -11.03 30.56 15.07
CA ALA A 309 -10.23 31.18 14.03
C ALA A 309 -8.73 31.12 14.37
N VAL A 310 -7.90 31.11 13.33
CA VAL A 310 -6.45 31.23 13.41
C VAL A 310 -5.98 32.28 12.41
N THR A 311 -4.84 32.90 12.71
CA THR A 311 -4.10 33.76 11.78
C THR A 311 -2.69 33.24 11.74
N PHE A 312 -2.15 33.07 10.54
CA PHE A 312 -0.85 32.47 10.31
C PHE A 312 0.02 33.37 9.41
N ALA A 313 1.33 33.27 9.61
CA ALA A 313 2.32 34.02 8.85
C ALA A 313 2.74 33.24 7.60
N THR A 314 3.78 33.70 6.92
CA THR A 314 4.32 33.03 5.74
C THR A 314 4.72 31.57 6.03
N GLN A 315 4.32 30.64 5.16
CA GLN A 315 4.66 29.21 5.24
C GLN A 315 5.70 28.80 4.18
N GLY A 316 6.64 27.95 4.59
CA GLY A 316 7.59 27.30 3.69
C GLY A 316 6.93 26.20 2.85
N LEU A 317 7.63 25.75 1.80
CA LEU A 317 7.18 24.64 0.95
C LEU A 317 7.05 23.35 1.78
N ASP A 318 5.91 22.66 1.68
CA ASP A 318 5.59 21.41 2.41
C ASP A 318 5.62 21.52 3.94
N VAL A 319 5.47 22.72 4.48
CA VAL A 319 5.45 22.94 5.94
C VAL A 319 4.03 23.22 6.41
N SER A 320 3.48 22.34 7.26
CA SER A 320 2.21 22.58 7.93
C SER A 320 2.40 23.34 9.26
N GLN A 321 1.34 23.99 9.69
CA GLN A 321 1.21 24.57 11.03
C GLN A 321 -0.07 24.05 11.67
N GLY A 322 -0.11 23.99 12.99
CA GLY A 322 -1.30 23.55 13.68
C GLY A 322 -1.21 23.63 15.18
N ARG A 323 -2.29 23.21 15.84
CA ARG A 323 -2.42 23.23 17.29
C ARG A 323 -1.73 22.01 17.91
N LEU A 324 -0.88 22.22 18.91
CA LEU A 324 -0.17 21.13 19.60
C LEU A 324 -0.24 21.29 21.14
N PRO A 325 -0.92 20.37 21.86
CA PRO A 325 -1.73 19.25 21.36
C PRO A 325 -2.97 19.73 20.58
N ASP A 326 -3.69 18.79 19.95
CA ASP A 326 -4.91 19.05 19.19
C ASP A 326 -5.89 19.96 19.94
N GLY A 327 -6.44 20.95 19.23
CA GLY A 327 -7.38 21.93 19.77
C GLY A 327 -6.84 22.89 20.84
N SER A 328 -5.54 22.81 21.20
CA SER A 328 -4.91 23.73 22.15
C SER A 328 -4.72 25.15 21.59
N PRO A 329 -4.53 26.17 22.43
CA PRO A 329 -4.22 27.52 21.95
C PRO A 329 -2.80 27.65 21.36
N THR A 330 -1.93 26.68 21.58
CA THR A 330 -0.53 26.71 21.13
C THR A 330 -0.47 26.31 19.66
N ILE A 331 -0.02 27.22 18.80
CA ILE A 331 0.23 26.94 17.38
C ILE A 331 1.73 26.70 17.20
N VAL A 332 2.08 25.61 16.53
CA VAL A 332 3.45 25.25 16.18
C VAL A 332 3.59 25.14 14.66
N THR A 333 4.84 25.28 14.19
CA THR A 333 5.23 24.86 12.85
C THR A 333 5.77 23.44 12.97
N PHE A 334 5.17 22.50 12.25
CA PHE A 334 5.55 21.10 12.37
C PHE A 334 6.89 20.84 11.69
N SER A 335 7.77 20.13 12.40
CA SER A 335 9.08 19.70 11.93
C SER A 335 9.05 18.33 11.22
N GLN A 336 7.92 17.63 11.33
CA GLN A 336 7.67 16.29 10.78
C GLN A 336 6.81 16.33 9.51
N VAL A 337 6.42 15.14 9.03
CA VAL A 337 5.39 14.96 8.01
C VAL A 337 4.06 15.49 8.57
N PRO A 338 3.29 16.27 7.79
CA PRO A 338 1.97 16.72 8.21
C PRO A 338 1.05 15.55 8.59
N SER A 339 0.02 15.81 9.40
CA SER A 339 -0.93 14.82 9.91
C SER A 339 -2.37 15.02 9.38
N PRO A 340 -2.59 15.14 8.06
CA PRO A 340 -3.91 15.41 7.54
C PRO A 340 -4.91 14.31 7.90
N ALA A 341 -6.09 14.71 8.39
CA ALA A 341 -7.15 13.82 8.87
C ALA A 341 -6.72 12.93 10.06
N ALA A 342 -5.77 13.40 10.88
CA ALA A 342 -5.27 12.67 12.04
C ALA A 342 -4.83 13.62 13.16
N SER A 343 -4.58 13.05 14.35
CA SER A 343 -4.08 13.81 15.51
C SER A 343 -2.69 14.41 15.25
N ASN A 344 -2.54 15.71 15.50
CA ASN A 344 -1.28 16.42 15.41
C ASN A 344 -0.28 15.91 16.44
N PHE A 345 0.98 15.82 16.03
CA PHE A 345 2.06 15.47 16.95
C PHE A 345 3.42 15.99 16.55
N GLU A 346 4.31 16.01 17.53
CA GLU A 346 5.74 16.19 17.34
C GLU A 346 6.53 15.04 17.96
N GLY A 347 7.69 14.77 17.39
CA GLY A 347 8.58 13.73 17.87
C GLY A 347 9.23 14.11 19.19
N VAL A 348 9.45 13.12 20.05
CA VAL A 348 10.29 13.31 21.24
C VAL A 348 11.75 13.23 20.82
N THR A 349 12.48 14.34 20.88
CA THR A 349 13.92 14.36 20.57
C THR A 349 14.68 13.40 21.47
N GLY A 350 15.53 12.56 20.88
CA GLY A 350 16.40 11.66 21.63
C GLY A 350 15.71 10.36 22.11
N LEU A 351 14.47 10.10 21.72
CA LEU A 351 13.75 8.88 22.10
C LEU A 351 13.12 8.21 20.88
N ILE A 352 13.19 6.89 20.81
CA ILE A 352 12.64 6.09 19.71
C ILE A 352 11.98 4.82 20.23
N VAL A 353 11.03 4.27 19.45
CA VAL A 353 10.64 2.85 19.55
C VAL A 353 11.79 2.05 18.95
N ASN A 354 12.33 1.08 19.69
CA ASN A 354 13.50 0.32 19.26
C ASN A 354 13.14 -1.08 18.78
N GLU A 355 12.34 -1.82 19.55
CA GLU A 355 11.94 -3.20 19.26
C GLU A 355 10.52 -3.47 19.77
N LEU A 356 9.76 -4.33 19.09
CA LEU A 356 8.41 -4.76 19.47
C LEU A 356 8.17 -6.23 19.13
N LEU A 357 7.55 -6.96 20.04
CA LEU A 357 7.12 -8.35 19.88
C LEU A 357 5.63 -8.46 20.21
N SER A 358 4.83 -9.01 19.29
CA SER A 358 3.35 -9.04 19.38
C SER A 358 2.72 -10.41 19.09
N HIS A 359 3.50 -11.38 18.60
CA HIS A 359 3.05 -12.76 18.40
C HIS A 359 3.94 -13.67 19.25
N THR A 360 3.36 -14.21 20.31
CA THR A 360 4.12 -14.94 21.32
C THR A 360 3.39 -16.19 21.77
N ASP A 361 4.20 -17.21 22.07
CA ASP A 361 3.80 -18.37 22.87
C ASP A 361 4.67 -18.40 24.13
N PRO A 362 4.16 -18.92 25.27
CA PRO A 362 4.97 -19.13 26.46
C PRO A 362 6.27 -19.89 26.14
N PRO A 363 7.42 -19.48 26.68
CA PRO A 363 7.59 -18.52 27.78
C PRO A 363 7.72 -17.03 27.38
N LEU A 364 7.41 -16.66 26.14
CA LEU A 364 7.38 -15.26 25.70
C LEU A 364 6.00 -14.63 25.96
N GLU A 365 5.96 -13.31 25.99
CA GLU A 365 4.73 -12.48 25.98
C GLU A 365 4.99 -11.21 25.15
N ASP A 366 3.97 -10.41 24.87
CA ASP A 366 4.18 -9.17 24.11
C ASP A 366 5.15 -8.23 24.83
N ALA A 367 5.99 -7.53 24.07
CA ALA A 367 6.97 -6.60 24.61
C ALA A 367 7.20 -5.42 23.68
N VAL A 368 7.48 -4.25 24.24
CA VAL A 368 7.95 -3.08 23.49
C VAL A 368 9.14 -2.46 24.21
N GLU A 369 10.14 -2.10 23.42
CA GLU A 369 11.37 -1.48 23.88
C GLU A 369 11.51 -0.06 23.32
N PHE A 370 11.96 0.85 24.17
CA PHE A 370 12.31 2.21 23.84
C PHE A 370 13.80 2.45 24.04
N MET A 371 14.44 3.20 23.14
CA MET A 371 15.85 3.58 23.26
C MET A 371 15.98 5.10 23.38
N ASN A 372 16.80 5.53 24.34
CA ASN A 372 17.27 6.91 24.43
C ASN A 372 18.51 7.07 23.55
N THR A 373 18.44 7.89 22.50
CA THR A 373 19.54 8.15 21.57
C THR A 373 20.35 9.41 21.94
N SER A 374 20.01 10.07 23.04
CA SER A 374 20.69 11.28 23.49
C SER A 374 21.74 11.01 24.57
N ASP A 375 22.62 11.99 24.78
CA ASP A 375 23.63 11.97 25.84
C ASP A 375 23.09 12.31 27.25
N GLN A 376 21.77 12.54 27.37
CA GLN A 376 21.13 12.93 28.63
C GLN A 376 20.04 11.93 29.02
N PRO A 377 19.79 11.68 30.32
CA PRO A 377 18.71 10.80 30.73
C PRO A 377 17.34 11.42 30.39
N ILE A 378 16.42 10.61 29.86
CA ILE A 378 15.06 11.01 29.53
C ILE A 378 14.10 10.46 30.60
N ASN A 379 13.30 11.35 31.21
CA ASN A 379 12.26 10.95 32.15
C ASN A 379 10.94 10.73 31.40
N ILE A 380 10.48 9.47 31.40
CA ILE A 380 9.22 9.06 30.78
C ILE A 380 8.14 8.70 31.82
N GLY A 381 8.44 8.84 33.11
CA GLY A 381 7.46 8.57 34.16
C GLY A 381 6.24 9.50 34.07
N GLY A 382 5.04 8.91 34.10
CA GLY A 382 3.77 9.63 33.92
C GLY A 382 3.34 9.81 32.46
N TRP A 383 4.12 9.36 31.48
CA TRP A 383 3.72 9.32 30.07
C TRP A 383 2.78 8.13 29.82
N PHE A 384 2.12 8.11 28.66
CA PHE A 384 1.15 7.05 28.34
C PHE A 384 1.59 6.18 27.17
N LEU A 385 1.56 4.87 27.36
CA LEU A 385 1.68 3.87 26.30
C LEU A 385 0.27 3.51 25.80
N SER A 386 0.13 3.37 24.49
CA SER A 386 -1.09 2.89 23.85
C SER A 386 -0.75 2.12 22.58
N ASN A 387 -1.65 1.21 22.21
CA ASN A 387 -1.68 0.61 20.89
C ASN A 387 -2.68 1.30 19.94
N LYS A 388 -3.09 2.54 20.23
CA LYS A 388 -3.98 3.33 19.37
C LYS A 388 -3.57 4.79 19.26
N SER A 389 -3.48 5.30 18.03
CA SER A 389 -3.13 6.70 17.69
C SER A 389 -4.17 7.72 18.16
N TYR A 390 -5.40 7.27 18.38
CA TYR A 390 -6.54 8.10 18.77
C TYR A 390 -7.05 7.87 20.20
N ASP A 391 -6.51 6.85 20.89
CA ASP A 391 -6.78 6.59 22.30
C ASP A 391 -5.44 6.47 23.03
N LEU A 392 -4.80 7.61 23.24
CA LEU A 392 -3.39 7.69 23.67
C LEU A 392 -3.17 7.46 25.17
N LYS A 393 -4.22 7.32 25.98
CA LYS A 393 -4.15 7.29 27.46
C LYS A 393 -4.48 5.91 28.05
N LYS A 394 -3.97 4.84 27.45
CA LYS A 394 -4.31 3.47 27.88
C LYS A 394 -3.55 2.95 29.09
N TRP A 395 -2.23 3.09 29.10
CA TRP A 395 -1.39 2.69 30.24
C TRP A 395 -0.44 3.81 30.62
N MET A 396 -0.40 4.17 31.91
CA MET A 396 0.51 5.19 32.41
C MET A 396 1.82 4.55 32.87
N VAL A 397 2.94 5.01 32.30
CA VAL A 397 4.28 4.58 32.71
C VAL A 397 4.51 4.96 34.18
N PRO A 398 5.03 4.05 35.03
CA PRO A 398 5.28 4.32 36.44
C PRO A 398 6.07 5.61 36.66
N LEU A 399 5.66 6.39 37.66
CA LEU A 399 6.34 7.64 38.03
C LEU A 399 7.83 7.38 38.31
N ASN A 400 8.67 8.36 37.96
CA ASN A 400 10.13 8.31 38.08
C ASN A 400 10.86 7.31 37.16
N THR A 401 10.17 6.72 36.17
CA THR A 401 10.84 5.90 35.14
C THR A 401 11.75 6.77 34.27
N ARG A 402 13.05 6.46 34.23
CA ARG A 402 14.05 7.15 33.43
C ARG A 402 14.80 6.18 32.53
N ILE A 403 15.07 6.60 31.30
CA ILE A 403 15.97 5.90 30.40
C ILE A 403 17.31 6.64 30.42
N LEU A 404 18.38 5.94 30.80
CA LEU A 404 19.73 6.50 30.83
C LEU A 404 20.22 6.89 29.43
N PRO A 405 21.24 7.76 29.29
CA PRO A 405 21.84 8.06 27.99
C PRO A 405 22.23 6.79 27.24
N HIS A 406 21.87 6.68 25.96
CA HIS A 406 22.13 5.50 25.12
C HIS A 406 21.56 4.18 25.67
N GLY A 407 20.66 4.24 26.65
CA GLY A 407 20.05 3.09 27.32
C GLY A 407 18.70 2.70 26.73
N PHE A 408 18.23 1.53 27.16
CA PHE A 408 16.96 0.94 26.74
C PHE A 408 15.97 0.86 27.89
N LYS A 409 14.68 0.74 27.56
CA LYS A 409 13.62 0.42 28.50
C LYS A 409 12.59 -0.48 27.82
N VAL A 410 12.48 -1.71 28.33
CA VAL A 410 11.45 -2.67 27.92
C VAL A 410 10.24 -2.56 28.86
N PHE A 411 9.06 -2.62 28.25
CA PHE A 411 7.79 -2.89 28.93
C PHE A 411 7.19 -4.17 28.36
N TYR A 412 6.66 -5.01 29.23
CA TYR A 412 6.10 -6.30 28.88
C TYR A 412 4.58 -6.26 28.99
N GLU A 413 3.88 -7.16 28.31
CA GLU A 413 2.41 -7.24 28.30
C GLU A 413 1.82 -7.20 29.70
N ASN A 414 2.46 -7.89 30.65
CA ASN A 414 2.11 -7.85 32.05
C ASN A 414 1.95 -6.44 32.64
N ASP A 415 2.73 -5.46 32.18
CA ASP A 415 2.70 -4.09 32.65
C ASP A 415 1.44 -3.37 32.16
N PHE A 416 1.17 -3.44 30.85
CA PHE A 416 0.13 -2.65 30.17
C PHE A 416 -1.18 -3.39 29.90
N ASN A 417 -1.22 -4.70 30.15
CA ASN A 417 -2.42 -5.53 30.13
C ASN A 417 -2.80 -5.97 31.56
N ALA A 418 -2.13 -7.00 32.10
CA ALA A 418 -2.54 -7.68 33.32
C ALA A 418 -2.51 -6.78 34.59
N ASN A 419 -1.53 -5.87 34.69
CA ASN A 419 -1.39 -4.95 35.82
C ASN A 419 -1.77 -3.51 35.46
N ASN A 420 -2.53 -3.31 34.39
CA ASN A 420 -2.97 -1.98 33.98
C ASN A 420 -4.28 -1.59 34.71
N PRO A 421 -4.26 -0.61 35.63
CA PRO A 421 -5.45 -0.17 36.33
C PRO A 421 -6.35 0.76 35.50
N LEU A 422 -5.91 1.16 34.30
CA LEU A 422 -6.63 2.05 33.38
C LEU A 422 -7.34 1.22 32.31
N VAL A 423 -6.79 1.15 31.09
CA VAL A 423 -7.39 0.45 29.96
C VAL A 423 -6.44 -0.64 29.47
N PRO A 424 -6.58 -1.89 29.93
CA PRO A 424 -5.77 -3.02 29.47
C PRO A 424 -5.81 -3.20 27.95
N PHE A 425 -4.68 -3.54 27.34
CA PHE A 425 -4.61 -3.83 25.91
C PHE A 425 -3.49 -4.84 25.59
N THR A 426 -3.61 -5.50 24.44
CA THR A 426 -2.59 -6.34 23.82
C THR A 426 -2.29 -5.83 22.41
N PHE A 427 -1.19 -6.29 21.80
CA PHE A 427 -0.92 -5.98 20.40
C PHE A 427 -1.58 -7.01 19.48
N ASN A 428 -2.14 -6.55 18.36
CA ASN A 428 -2.74 -7.46 17.38
C ASN A 428 -1.69 -7.98 16.37
N SER A 429 -1.19 -9.19 16.59
CA SER A 429 -0.24 -9.82 15.68
C SER A 429 -0.83 -10.38 14.39
N ALA A 430 -2.14 -10.63 14.34
CA ALA A 430 -2.79 -11.23 13.17
C ALA A 430 -3.01 -10.20 12.05
N HIS A 431 -3.37 -8.98 12.42
CA HIS A 431 -3.64 -7.89 11.47
C HIS A 431 -2.52 -6.82 11.45
N GLY A 432 -1.58 -6.91 12.39
CA GLY A 432 -0.72 -5.79 12.73
C GLY A 432 -1.40 -4.83 13.71
N ASP A 433 -0.61 -3.92 14.26
CA ASP A 433 -1.08 -2.91 15.20
C ASP A 433 -0.16 -1.69 15.18
N GLU A 434 -0.41 -0.76 16.08
CA GLU A 434 0.41 0.42 16.29
C GLU A 434 0.88 0.49 17.74
N VAL A 435 1.95 1.24 18.00
CA VAL A 435 2.45 1.53 19.35
C VAL A 435 2.80 3.00 19.48
N TYR A 436 2.36 3.63 20.56
CA TYR A 436 2.64 5.03 20.83
C TYR A 436 3.01 5.25 22.30
N LEU A 437 4.10 5.98 22.52
CA LEU A 437 4.43 6.55 23.83
C LEU A 437 4.25 8.07 23.77
N SER A 438 3.23 8.57 24.47
CA SER A 438 2.79 9.96 24.44
C SER A 438 3.18 10.70 25.71
N GLN A 439 3.87 11.82 25.55
CA GLN A 439 4.29 12.68 26.65
C GLN A 439 3.07 13.35 27.30
N ALA A 440 3.10 13.37 28.63
CA ALA A 440 2.14 14.09 29.44
C ALA A 440 2.85 14.98 30.47
N ASP A 441 2.19 16.08 30.84
CA ASP A 441 2.62 16.93 31.94
C ASP A 441 2.34 16.29 33.31
N ALA A 442 2.75 16.98 34.39
CA ALA A 442 2.57 16.49 35.76
C ALA A 442 1.10 16.29 36.18
N THR A 443 0.14 16.81 35.42
CA THR A 443 -1.31 16.63 35.65
C THR A 443 -1.90 15.51 34.80
N GLY A 444 -1.08 14.85 33.96
CA GLY A 444 -1.51 13.82 33.04
C GLY A 444 -2.15 14.36 31.75
N LYS A 445 -1.99 15.67 31.44
CA LYS A 445 -2.46 16.24 30.17
C LYS A 445 -1.41 15.98 29.09
N LEU A 446 -1.84 15.47 27.94
CA LEU A 446 -0.94 15.23 26.80
C LEU A 446 -0.35 16.55 26.30
N THR A 447 0.93 16.55 25.97
CA THR A 447 1.64 17.73 25.45
C THR A 447 1.62 17.79 23.92
N GLY A 448 1.20 16.70 23.25
CA GLY A 448 1.27 16.53 21.80
C GLY A 448 2.58 15.90 21.31
N TYR A 449 3.60 15.80 22.16
CA TYR A 449 4.83 15.10 21.83
C TYR A 449 4.63 13.58 21.99
N ARG A 450 4.95 12.80 20.97
CA ARG A 450 4.88 11.34 21.01
C ARG A 450 5.90 10.70 20.08
N ILE A 451 6.19 9.43 20.34
CA ILE A 451 6.88 8.53 19.41
C ILE A 451 5.99 7.32 19.17
N GLY A 452 6.12 6.69 18.01
CA GLY A 452 5.36 5.50 17.71
C GLY A 452 5.77 4.84 16.41
N GLU A 453 5.31 3.61 16.23
CA GLU A 453 5.53 2.80 15.04
C GLU A 453 4.24 2.04 14.71
N VAL A 454 4.03 1.78 13.41
CA VAL A 454 2.98 0.89 12.91
C VAL A 454 3.65 -0.36 12.37
N PHE A 455 3.14 -1.52 12.72
CA PHE A 455 3.65 -2.80 12.27
C PHE A 455 2.53 -3.68 11.71
N GLU A 456 2.91 -4.55 10.80
CA GLU A 456 1.99 -5.48 10.12
C GLU A 456 1.86 -6.79 10.90
N ALA A 457 1.14 -7.76 10.33
CA ALA A 457 1.06 -9.09 10.91
C ALA A 457 2.45 -9.71 11.17
N SER A 458 2.65 -10.25 12.36
CA SER A 458 3.95 -10.71 12.87
C SER A 458 4.04 -12.23 12.89
N GLN A 459 5.19 -12.79 12.52
CA GLN A 459 5.46 -14.21 12.73
C GLN A 459 5.71 -14.48 14.22
N ASN A 460 5.20 -15.62 14.71
CA ASN A 460 5.40 -16.04 16.10
C ASN A 460 6.87 -16.02 16.52
N GLY A 461 7.17 -15.35 17.63
CA GLY A 461 8.50 -15.19 18.21
C GLY A 461 9.45 -14.25 17.46
N VAL A 462 9.02 -13.63 16.36
CA VAL A 462 9.84 -12.70 15.57
C VAL A 462 9.43 -11.27 15.92
N SER A 463 10.36 -10.50 16.47
CA SER A 463 10.16 -9.09 16.77
C SER A 463 10.30 -8.22 15.52
N PHE A 464 9.64 -7.06 15.53
CA PHE A 464 9.99 -5.93 14.70
C PHE A 464 11.00 -5.06 15.42
N GLY A 465 11.93 -4.46 14.71
CA GLY A 465 12.85 -3.52 15.30
C GLY A 465 13.40 -2.51 14.30
N ARG A 466 13.94 -1.43 14.85
CA ARG A 466 14.51 -0.33 14.08
C ARG A 466 15.85 -0.73 13.48
N TYR A 467 15.98 -0.53 12.17
CA TYR A 467 17.20 -0.73 11.40
C TYR A 467 17.51 0.54 10.58
N ALA A 468 18.68 1.13 10.76
CA ALA A 468 19.15 2.23 9.93
C ALA A 468 19.64 1.69 8.58
N THR A 469 19.20 2.27 7.46
CA THR A 469 19.66 1.85 6.14
C THR A 469 20.99 2.54 5.79
N SER A 470 21.55 2.23 4.62
CA SER A 470 22.73 2.97 4.11
C SER A 470 22.46 4.44 3.81
N VAL A 471 21.19 4.88 3.81
CA VAL A 471 20.81 6.26 3.55
C VAL A 471 20.75 7.01 4.88
N SER A 472 21.55 8.07 5.02
CA SER A 472 21.61 8.85 6.26
C SER A 472 20.23 9.39 6.63
N GLY A 473 19.78 9.08 7.86
CA GLY A 473 18.48 9.52 8.39
C GLY A 473 17.31 8.60 7.99
N ASP A 474 17.53 7.64 7.10
CA ASP A 474 16.53 6.63 6.74
C ASP A 474 16.62 5.43 7.69
N TYR A 475 15.47 4.97 8.16
CA TYR A 475 15.35 3.78 8.99
C TYR A 475 14.10 3.01 8.62
N LYS A 476 14.08 1.72 8.98
CA LYS A 476 12.93 0.83 8.80
C LYS A 476 12.59 0.15 10.13
N PHE A 477 11.30 -0.07 10.38
CA PHE A 477 10.83 -0.91 11.48
C PHE A 477 10.40 -2.26 10.90
N VAL A 478 11.23 -3.28 11.07
CA VAL A 478 11.21 -4.50 10.24
C VAL A 478 11.42 -5.75 11.09
N ALA A 479 10.95 -6.90 10.59
CA ALA A 479 11.18 -8.18 11.24
C ALA A 479 12.68 -8.43 11.47
N MET A 480 13.06 -8.83 12.67
CA MET A 480 14.46 -8.98 13.11
C MET A 480 14.92 -10.44 13.04
N SER A 481 16.22 -10.64 12.81
CA SER A 481 16.81 -11.97 12.71
C SER A 481 16.85 -12.73 14.04
N SER A 482 16.86 -12.01 15.16
CA SER A 482 16.63 -12.50 16.52
C SER A 482 15.96 -11.40 17.34
N ARG A 483 15.52 -11.74 18.56
CA ARG A 483 15.08 -10.75 19.55
C ARG A 483 16.28 -10.13 20.25
N SER A 484 16.11 -8.95 20.85
CA SER A 484 17.14 -8.24 21.62
C SER A 484 16.62 -7.57 22.89
N PHE A 485 15.60 -8.14 23.55
CA PHE A 485 15.07 -7.60 24.81
C PHE A 485 16.01 -7.85 26.00
N GLY A 486 17.08 -8.63 25.85
CA GLY A 486 18.13 -8.83 26.86
C GLY A 486 18.00 -10.12 27.68
N GLU A 487 16.86 -10.81 27.59
CA GLU A 487 16.64 -12.17 28.11
C GLU A 487 15.88 -12.98 27.05
N ASP A 488 16.51 -13.20 25.90
CA ASP A 488 15.83 -13.60 24.66
C ASP A 488 15.57 -15.10 24.51
N ASP A 489 16.22 -15.94 25.32
CA ASP A 489 16.00 -17.40 25.42
C ASP A 489 15.55 -17.82 26.84
N PRO A 490 14.42 -17.29 27.34
CA PRO A 490 13.99 -17.53 28.71
C PRO A 490 13.38 -18.93 28.86
N LEU A 491 13.52 -19.55 30.04
CA LEU A 491 12.80 -20.78 30.39
C LEU A 491 11.41 -20.47 30.97
N THR A 492 11.20 -19.26 31.48
CA THR A 492 9.93 -18.82 32.06
C THR A 492 9.61 -17.37 31.69
N ILE A 493 8.33 -17.00 31.70
CA ILE A 493 7.89 -15.60 31.51
C ILE A 493 8.55 -14.66 32.53
N ALA A 494 8.75 -15.12 33.77
CA ALA A 494 9.42 -14.32 34.79
C ALA A 494 10.89 -14.02 34.45
N GLU A 495 11.57 -14.93 33.72
CA GLU A 495 12.92 -14.68 33.23
C GLU A 495 12.91 -13.70 32.06
N PHE A 496 11.97 -13.86 31.11
CA PHE A 496 11.81 -12.94 29.98
C PHE A 496 11.68 -11.48 30.43
N ARG A 497 10.85 -11.24 31.45
CA ARG A 497 10.59 -9.91 32.04
C ARG A 497 11.81 -9.23 32.69
N ARG A 498 12.92 -9.94 32.88
CA ARG A 498 14.16 -9.34 33.41
C ARG A 498 14.98 -8.65 32.31
N GLY A 499 14.61 -8.84 31.05
CA GLY A 499 15.26 -8.18 29.92
C GLY A 499 15.20 -6.66 30.06
N THR A 500 16.35 -6.03 29.81
CA THR A 500 16.50 -4.56 29.87
C THR A 500 16.87 -3.94 28.54
N GLY A 501 16.92 -4.75 27.48
CA GLY A 501 17.25 -4.36 26.13
C GLY A 501 18.72 -4.45 25.74
N LEU A 502 18.94 -4.69 24.46
CA LEU A 502 20.22 -4.80 23.77
C LEU A 502 20.15 -4.11 22.41
N THR A 503 21.28 -3.99 21.74
CA THR A 503 21.31 -3.49 20.36
C THR A 503 20.59 -4.47 19.43
N ASN A 504 19.69 -3.92 18.64
CA ASN A 504 18.97 -4.60 17.59
C ASN A 504 19.89 -5.41 16.65
N PRO A 505 19.57 -6.68 16.35
CA PRO A 505 20.26 -7.46 15.33
C PRO A 505 19.86 -6.97 13.92
N PRO A 506 20.52 -7.46 12.85
CA PRO A 506 20.11 -7.11 11.49
C PRO A 506 18.70 -7.66 11.17
N PRO A 507 18.04 -7.11 10.13
CA PRO A 507 16.74 -7.57 9.67
C PRO A 507 16.77 -9.05 9.28
N ARG A 508 15.62 -9.71 9.45
CA ARG A 508 15.40 -11.06 8.95
C ARG A 508 15.31 -11.04 7.43
N VAL A 509 16.00 -11.99 6.79
CA VAL A 509 16.07 -12.11 5.33
C VAL A 509 15.69 -13.52 4.92
N GLY A 510 14.80 -13.63 3.93
CA GLY A 510 14.35 -14.91 3.39
C GLY A 510 13.22 -15.56 4.20
N PRO A 511 12.83 -16.80 3.83
CA PRO A 511 13.61 -17.75 3.03
C PRO A 511 13.60 -17.48 1.52
N ILE A 512 12.59 -16.77 1.01
CA ILE A 512 12.51 -16.32 -0.38
C ILE A 512 12.71 -14.81 -0.43
N VAL A 513 13.47 -14.32 -1.39
CA VAL A 513 13.78 -12.90 -1.53
C VAL A 513 13.57 -12.39 -2.94
N PHE A 514 13.32 -11.09 -3.05
CA PHE A 514 13.49 -10.38 -4.32
C PHE A 514 14.97 -10.35 -4.67
N ASN A 515 15.32 -10.90 -5.82
CA ASN A 515 16.71 -11.01 -6.27
C ASN A 515 17.02 -10.06 -7.43
N GLU A 516 16.08 -9.91 -8.36
CA GLU A 516 16.21 -9.05 -9.53
C GLU A 516 14.84 -8.47 -9.92
N VAL A 517 14.83 -7.21 -10.35
CA VAL A 517 13.63 -6.54 -10.87
C VAL A 517 13.98 -5.80 -12.15
N PHE A 518 13.35 -6.19 -13.26
CA PHE A 518 13.50 -5.51 -14.54
C PHE A 518 12.31 -4.59 -14.78
N PHE A 519 12.39 -3.39 -14.20
CA PHE A 519 11.39 -2.33 -14.36
C PHE A 519 11.76 -1.42 -15.53
N HIS A 520 10.75 -0.93 -16.25
CA HIS A 520 10.92 -0.08 -17.44
C HIS A 520 11.99 -0.56 -18.45
N PRO A 521 11.77 -1.71 -19.11
CA PRO A 521 12.58 -2.14 -20.24
C PRO A 521 12.54 -1.11 -21.40
N PRO A 522 13.49 -1.17 -22.35
CA PRO A 522 13.52 -0.26 -23.49
C PRO A 522 12.20 -0.29 -24.24
N ALA A 523 11.65 0.89 -24.51
CA ALA A 523 10.38 1.06 -25.19
C ALA A 523 10.37 0.37 -26.56
N ILE A 524 9.22 -0.21 -26.93
CA ILE A 524 8.98 -0.73 -28.27
C ILE A 524 8.35 0.38 -29.10
N GLY A 525 9.19 1.10 -29.86
CA GLY A 525 8.77 2.33 -30.55
C GLY A 525 8.50 3.44 -29.53
N THR A 526 7.26 3.93 -29.45
CA THR A 526 6.82 4.92 -28.44
C THR A 526 6.10 4.29 -27.25
N ASN A 527 5.92 2.97 -27.25
CA ASN A 527 5.12 2.28 -26.25
C ASN A 527 6.00 1.68 -25.15
N ASP A 528 5.49 1.78 -23.92
CA ASP A 528 6.08 1.11 -22.76
C ASP A 528 6.13 -0.40 -22.95
N ASN A 529 7.24 -1.02 -22.56
CA ASN A 529 7.54 -2.42 -22.87
C ASN A 529 7.23 -3.31 -21.66
N LEU A 530 5.94 -3.45 -21.37
CA LEU A 530 5.45 -4.25 -20.24
C LEU A 530 5.71 -5.75 -20.41
N ALA A 531 5.88 -6.23 -21.65
CA ALA A 531 6.04 -7.65 -21.96
C ALA A 531 7.39 -8.22 -21.49
N ASP A 532 8.39 -7.36 -21.29
CA ASP A 532 9.71 -7.72 -20.80
C ASP A 532 9.85 -7.56 -19.27
N GLU A 533 8.89 -6.92 -18.61
CA GLU A 533 8.95 -6.70 -17.16
C GLU A 533 8.85 -8.02 -16.39
N PHE A 534 9.74 -8.18 -15.40
CA PHE A 534 9.69 -9.33 -14.50
C PHE A 534 10.21 -9.02 -13.11
N ILE A 535 9.79 -9.86 -12.18
CA ILE A 535 10.35 -9.98 -10.84
C ILE A 535 10.96 -11.37 -10.70
N GLU A 536 12.21 -11.44 -10.26
CA GLU A 536 12.86 -12.70 -9.90
C GLU A 536 12.82 -12.92 -8.39
N LEU A 537 12.35 -14.11 -8.00
CA LEU A 537 12.44 -14.58 -6.63
C LEU A 537 13.49 -15.68 -6.51
N PHE A 538 14.26 -15.64 -5.43
CA PHE A 538 15.31 -16.61 -5.14
C PHE A 538 15.08 -17.30 -3.80
N ASN A 539 15.17 -18.64 -3.77
CA ASN A 539 15.21 -19.40 -2.54
C ASN A 539 16.63 -19.39 -1.95
N LEU A 540 16.81 -18.66 -0.84
CA LEU A 540 18.11 -18.54 -0.16
C LEU A 540 18.51 -19.78 0.64
N THR A 541 17.61 -20.75 0.80
CA THR A 541 17.78 -21.84 1.75
C THR A 541 18.26 -23.12 1.06
N SER A 542 18.84 -24.01 1.86
CA SER A 542 19.15 -25.38 1.47
C SER A 542 17.91 -26.29 1.43
N GLU A 543 16.73 -25.75 1.73
CA GLU A 543 15.49 -26.50 1.89
C GLU A 543 14.50 -26.19 0.77
N PHE A 544 13.58 -27.13 0.52
CA PHE A 544 12.43 -26.90 -0.34
C PHE A 544 11.46 -25.95 0.36
N VAL A 545 11.05 -24.87 -0.33
CA VAL A 545 10.12 -23.89 0.23
C VAL A 545 8.76 -24.00 -0.46
N PRO A 546 7.71 -24.46 0.23
CA PRO A 546 6.36 -24.41 -0.29
C PRO A 546 5.87 -22.97 -0.33
N LEU A 547 5.42 -22.50 -1.50
CA LEU A 547 4.80 -21.18 -1.68
C LEU A 547 3.30 -21.22 -1.31
N PHE A 548 2.97 -21.98 -0.27
CA PHE A 548 1.64 -22.15 0.33
C PHE A 548 1.79 -22.68 1.77
N ASP A 549 0.71 -22.65 2.56
CA ASP A 549 0.67 -23.32 3.87
C ASP A 549 0.49 -24.85 3.66
N PRO A 550 1.47 -25.68 4.04
CA PRO A 550 1.37 -27.13 3.87
C PRO A 550 0.16 -27.78 4.55
N ASN A 551 -0.38 -27.16 5.60
CA ASN A 551 -1.56 -27.66 6.32
C ASN A 551 -2.87 -27.10 5.75
N ASN A 552 -2.81 -26.01 4.98
CA ASN A 552 -3.98 -25.35 4.40
C ASN A 552 -3.65 -24.92 2.95
N LEU A 553 -3.73 -25.87 2.02
CA LEU A 553 -3.24 -25.70 0.64
C LEU A 553 -3.86 -24.52 -0.14
N ASN A 554 -5.02 -24.02 0.30
CA ASN A 554 -5.67 -22.84 -0.29
C ASN A 554 -5.01 -21.52 0.12
N ASN A 555 -4.25 -21.50 1.21
CA ASN A 555 -3.50 -20.34 1.67
C ASN A 555 -2.16 -20.32 0.95
N ARG A 556 -1.95 -19.34 0.08
CA ARG A 556 -0.84 -19.32 -0.89
C ARG A 556 -0.05 -18.03 -0.74
N TRP A 557 1.24 -18.06 -1.05
CA TRP A 557 2.04 -16.84 -1.02
C TRP A 557 1.52 -15.85 -2.06
N LYS A 558 1.78 -14.56 -1.83
CA LYS A 558 1.33 -13.49 -2.73
C LYS A 558 2.32 -12.33 -2.80
N LEU A 559 2.32 -11.66 -3.94
CA LEU A 559 2.92 -10.34 -4.16
C LEU A 559 1.82 -9.29 -4.08
N GLN A 560 2.11 -8.14 -3.49
CA GLN A 560 1.18 -7.02 -3.36
C GLN A 560 1.89 -5.67 -3.56
N ASN A 561 1.08 -4.60 -3.57
CA ASN A 561 1.43 -3.19 -3.67
C ASN A 561 1.68 -2.75 -5.13
N GLY A 562 2.93 -2.64 -5.60
CA GLY A 562 3.22 -2.23 -6.98
C GLY A 562 2.62 -3.17 -8.04
N ILE A 563 2.51 -4.46 -7.71
CA ILE A 563 1.82 -5.48 -8.50
C ILE A 563 1.11 -6.46 -7.56
N ASP A 564 0.03 -7.08 -8.03
CA ASP A 564 -0.69 -8.13 -7.31
C ASP A 564 -0.54 -9.47 -8.04
N PHE A 565 -0.10 -10.49 -7.32
CA PHE A 565 -0.02 -11.85 -7.83
C PHE A 565 -0.19 -12.86 -6.69
N THR A 566 -0.98 -13.92 -6.89
CA THR A 566 -1.08 -15.03 -5.94
C THR A 566 -0.55 -16.29 -6.59
N PHE A 567 0.42 -16.95 -5.93
CA PHE A 567 1.03 -18.15 -6.48
C PHE A 567 -0.01 -19.27 -6.67
N PRO A 568 0.15 -20.12 -7.70
CA PRO A 568 -0.68 -21.31 -7.86
C PRO A 568 -0.56 -22.28 -6.68
N GLN A 569 -1.53 -23.17 -6.54
CA GLN A 569 -1.51 -24.19 -5.47
C GLN A 569 -0.41 -25.22 -5.71
N GLY A 570 0.25 -25.66 -4.63
CA GLY A 570 1.20 -26.78 -4.68
C GLY A 570 2.59 -26.42 -5.21
N ILE A 571 2.90 -25.13 -5.41
CA ILE A 571 4.23 -24.71 -5.84
C ILE A 571 5.24 -24.90 -4.71
N ILE A 572 6.31 -25.63 -4.99
CA ILE A 572 7.43 -25.87 -4.08
C ILE A 572 8.70 -25.44 -4.82
N LEU A 573 9.39 -24.44 -4.28
CA LEU A 573 10.63 -23.93 -4.85
C LEU A 573 11.81 -24.72 -4.29
N SER A 574 12.67 -25.23 -5.18
CA SER A 574 13.84 -26.03 -4.81
C SER A 574 14.89 -25.20 -4.07
N PRO A 575 15.77 -25.82 -3.27
CA PRO A 575 16.92 -25.16 -2.67
C PRO A 575 17.74 -24.37 -3.70
N PHE A 576 18.17 -23.15 -3.35
CA PHE A 576 19.03 -22.31 -4.20
C PHE A 576 18.55 -22.16 -5.66
N SER A 577 17.23 -22.13 -5.87
CA SER A 577 16.63 -22.00 -7.20
C SER A 577 15.85 -20.70 -7.38
N TYR A 578 15.66 -20.32 -8.64
CA TYR A 578 15.01 -19.08 -9.07
C TYR A 578 13.65 -19.38 -9.71
N LEU A 579 12.72 -18.43 -9.59
CA LEU A 579 11.52 -18.35 -10.42
C LEU A 579 11.31 -16.92 -10.88
N LEU A 580 10.54 -16.73 -11.94
CA LEU A 580 10.18 -15.42 -12.47
C LEU A 580 8.67 -15.20 -12.41
N VAL A 581 8.26 -13.99 -12.04
CA VAL A 581 6.88 -13.52 -12.14
C VAL A 581 6.80 -12.46 -13.25
N VAL A 582 5.93 -12.67 -14.24
CA VAL A 582 5.85 -11.91 -15.50
C VAL A 582 4.45 -11.32 -15.73
N SER A 583 4.35 -10.34 -16.64
CA SER A 583 3.13 -9.57 -16.92
C SER A 583 2.11 -10.27 -17.81
N PHE A 584 2.46 -11.40 -18.41
CA PHE A 584 1.60 -12.21 -19.27
C PHE A 584 1.33 -13.58 -18.66
N ASP A 585 0.32 -14.30 -19.14
CA ASP A 585 0.07 -15.68 -18.71
C ASP A 585 0.97 -16.66 -19.48
N PRO A 586 2.00 -17.27 -18.87
CA PRO A 586 2.94 -18.12 -19.59
C PRO A 586 2.35 -19.49 -19.95
N VAL A 587 1.20 -19.88 -19.38
CA VAL A 587 0.51 -21.14 -19.69
C VAL A 587 -0.43 -20.95 -20.89
N PHE A 588 -1.15 -19.83 -20.94
CA PHE A 588 -2.06 -19.54 -22.05
C PHE A 588 -1.38 -18.86 -23.25
N ASP A 589 -0.30 -18.09 -23.04
CA ASP A 589 0.47 -17.45 -24.12
C ASP A 589 1.87 -18.06 -24.26
N LEU A 590 1.92 -19.26 -24.84
CA LEU A 590 3.16 -20.00 -25.08
C LEU A 590 4.12 -19.25 -26.02
N ASN A 591 3.61 -18.38 -26.90
CA ASN A 591 4.44 -17.62 -27.82
C ASN A 591 5.16 -16.48 -27.08
N ALA A 592 4.45 -15.72 -26.25
CA ALA A 592 5.07 -14.71 -25.38
C ALA A 592 6.11 -15.35 -24.46
N ALA A 593 5.79 -16.50 -23.85
CA ALA A 593 6.75 -17.25 -23.02
C ALA A 593 8.01 -17.65 -23.80
N ALA A 594 7.87 -18.18 -25.01
CA ALA A 594 9.02 -18.57 -25.85
C ALA A 594 9.88 -17.37 -26.26
N VAL A 595 9.25 -16.25 -26.65
CA VAL A 595 9.95 -15.00 -27.00
C VAL A 595 10.69 -14.43 -25.81
N PHE A 596 10.03 -14.34 -24.65
CA PHE A 596 10.63 -13.85 -23.40
C PHE A 596 11.86 -14.67 -23.00
N ARG A 597 11.72 -16.01 -22.97
CA ARG A 597 12.83 -16.92 -22.67
C ARG A 597 13.99 -16.78 -23.64
N ALA A 598 13.71 -16.70 -24.95
CA ALA A 598 14.75 -16.54 -25.97
C ALA A 598 15.48 -15.19 -25.84
N LYS A 599 14.73 -14.12 -25.57
CA LYS A 599 15.26 -12.75 -25.48
C LYS A 599 16.14 -12.56 -24.25
N LEU A 600 15.65 -12.97 -23.07
CA LEU A 600 16.36 -12.81 -21.80
C LEU A 600 17.23 -14.01 -21.44
N LYS A 601 17.36 -14.99 -22.35
CA LYS A 601 18.16 -16.20 -22.18
C LYS A 601 17.79 -17.02 -20.93
N VAL A 602 16.50 -17.03 -20.56
CA VAL A 602 16.00 -17.72 -19.38
C VAL A 602 16.18 -19.24 -19.54
N PRO A 603 16.87 -19.94 -18.62
CA PRO A 603 17.03 -21.39 -18.68
C PRO A 603 15.69 -22.13 -18.71
N ALA A 604 15.64 -23.24 -19.45
CA ALA A 604 14.41 -24.04 -19.59
C ALA A 604 13.85 -24.59 -18.27
N GLY A 605 14.72 -24.80 -17.27
CA GLY A 605 14.34 -25.29 -15.94
C GLY A 605 13.84 -24.21 -14.97
N VAL A 606 13.86 -22.93 -15.35
CA VAL A 606 13.35 -21.84 -14.52
C VAL A 606 11.86 -21.66 -14.80
N GLU A 607 11.05 -21.70 -13.75
CA GLU A 607 9.60 -21.56 -13.84
C GLU A 607 9.18 -20.10 -14.09
N LEU A 608 8.16 -19.91 -14.92
CA LEU A 608 7.51 -18.61 -15.17
C LEU A 608 6.10 -18.64 -14.58
N TYR A 609 5.74 -17.60 -13.83
CA TYR A 609 4.41 -17.40 -13.27
C TYR A 609 3.84 -16.06 -13.70
N GLY A 610 2.56 -16.01 -14.03
CA GLY A 610 1.88 -14.79 -14.45
C GLY A 610 0.45 -15.08 -14.88
N PRO A 611 -0.31 -14.06 -15.31
CA PRO A 611 0.08 -12.66 -15.32
C PRO A 611 -0.04 -12.06 -13.91
N PHE A 612 0.90 -11.21 -13.51
CA PHE A 612 0.62 -10.30 -12.39
C PHE A 612 -0.35 -9.18 -12.83
N VAL A 613 -1.10 -8.62 -11.88
CA VAL A 613 -1.97 -7.45 -12.09
C VAL A 613 -1.24 -6.19 -11.65
N GLY A 614 -1.45 -5.08 -12.35
CA GLY A 614 -0.71 -3.83 -12.13
C GLY A 614 0.48 -3.70 -13.06
N LYS A 615 1.43 -2.83 -12.72
CA LYS A 615 2.69 -2.68 -13.46
C LYS A 615 3.82 -2.23 -12.53
N LEU A 616 5.05 -2.59 -12.88
CA LEU A 616 6.20 -1.95 -12.26
C LEU A 616 6.26 -0.51 -12.77
N SER A 617 6.20 0.47 -11.86
CA SER A 617 6.26 1.88 -12.25
C SER A 617 7.66 2.27 -12.68
N ASN A 618 7.72 3.00 -13.79
CA ASN A 618 8.96 3.40 -14.46
C ASN A 618 9.81 4.36 -13.61
N ASN A 619 9.20 5.00 -12.59
CA ASN A 619 9.88 5.90 -11.66
C ASN A 619 10.18 5.23 -10.29
N GLY A 620 10.08 3.91 -10.21
CA GLY A 620 10.17 3.16 -8.96
C GLY A 620 8.85 2.55 -8.51
N SER A 621 8.94 1.58 -7.60
CA SER A 621 7.78 0.88 -7.01
C SER A 621 8.12 0.29 -5.65
N SER A 622 7.08 0.12 -4.82
CA SER A 622 7.14 -0.70 -3.62
C SER A 622 6.49 -2.06 -3.92
N ILE A 623 7.26 -3.14 -3.85
CA ILE A 623 6.74 -4.52 -4.02
C ILE A 623 7.04 -5.34 -2.77
N GLU A 624 6.09 -6.20 -2.41
CA GLU A 624 6.09 -6.89 -1.12
C GLU A 624 5.70 -8.35 -1.31
N LEU A 625 6.49 -9.25 -0.71
CA LEU A 625 6.25 -10.70 -0.74
C LEU A 625 5.69 -11.15 0.59
N TYR A 626 4.55 -11.83 0.56
CA TYR A 626 3.84 -12.31 1.74
C TYR A 626 3.70 -13.82 1.73
N LYS A 627 3.90 -14.44 2.91
CA LYS A 627 3.54 -15.84 3.18
C LYS A 627 2.32 -15.90 4.10
N PRO A 628 1.43 -16.88 3.94
CA PRO A 628 0.37 -17.12 4.93
C PRO A 628 0.97 -17.63 6.24
N ASP A 629 0.34 -17.26 7.35
CA ASP A 629 0.52 -17.90 8.65
C ASP A 629 -0.65 -18.89 8.90
N PRO A 630 -0.54 -19.81 9.87
CA PRO A 630 -1.65 -20.69 10.20
C PRO A 630 -2.94 -19.90 10.50
N PRO A 631 -4.12 -20.37 10.04
CA PRO A 631 -5.37 -19.71 10.35
C PRO A 631 -5.59 -19.57 11.86
N GLN A 632 -6.12 -18.42 12.27
CA GLN A 632 -6.55 -18.16 13.62
C GLN A 632 -7.55 -19.23 14.08
N LYS A 633 -7.40 -19.74 15.30
CA LYS A 633 -8.17 -20.88 15.81
C LYS A 633 -9.27 -20.42 16.79
N PRO A 634 -10.44 -21.09 16.81
CA PRO A 634 -11.42 -20.90 17.89
C PRO A 634 -10.77 -21.14 19.27
N PRO A 635 -11.19 -20.42 20.32
CA PRO A 635 -12.34 -19.51 20.38
C PRO A 635 -12.03 -18.06 19.98
N HIS A 636 -10.88 -17.77 19.34
CA HIS A 636 -10.52 -16.41 18.95
C HIS A 636 -11.62 -15.79 18.03
N PRO A 637 -11.97 -14.50 18.20
CA PRO A 637 -12.99 -13.84 17.37
C PRO A 637 -12.72 -13.92 15.87
N ASP A 638 -11.44 -13.87 15.49
CA ASP A 638 -11.00 -13.97 14.09
C ASP A 638 -10.80 -15.42 13.61
N ALA A 639 -11.41 -16.41 14.26
CA ALA A 639 -11.25 -17.82 13.86
C ALA A 639 -11.51 -18.02 12.35
N GLY A 640 -10.54 -18.61 11.65
CA GLY A 640 -10.54 -18.80 10.20
C GLY A 640 -9.85 -17.69 9.41
N PHE A 641 -9.56 -16.53 10.01
CA PHE A 641 -8.72 -15.50 9.40
C PHE A 641 -7.28 -16.01 9.23
N VAL A 642 -6.65 -15.66 8.11
CA VAL A 642 -5.29 -16.07 7.75
C VAL A 642 -4.40 -14.83 7.76
N PRO A 643 -3.54 -14.65 8.78
CA PRO A 643 -2.53 -13.60 8.76
C PRO A 643 -1.57 -13.81 7.58
N TYR A 644 -1.10 -12.70 6.99
CA TYR A 644 -0.08 -12.75 5.95
C TYR A 644 1.16 -12.00 6.44
N ILE A 645 2.25 -12.74 6.60
CA ILE A 645 3.52 -12.22 7.11
C ILE A 645 4.37 -11.77 5.93
N ARG A 646 4.87 -10.54 5.97
CA ARG A 646 5.80 -10.03 4.96
C ARG A 646 7.16 -10.71 5.13
N VAL A 647 7.65 -11.29 4.03
CA VAL A 647 8.91 -12.03 3.94
C VAL A 647 10.01 -11.15 3.37
N ASP A 648 9.70 -10.35 2.36
CA ASP A 648 10.63 -9.40 1.77
C ASP A 648 9.87 -8.17 1.26
N LYS A 649 10.57 -7.04 1.19
CA LYS A 649 10.05 -5.77 0.68
C LYS A 649 11.19 -5.01 0.03
N ILE A 650 10.91 -4.41 -1.11
CA ILE A 650 11.77 -3.40 -1.72
C ILE A 650 10.92 -2.18 -2.09
N ASN A 651 11.45 -0.98 -1.85
CA ASN A 651 10.86 0.29 -2.28
C ASN A 651 11.89 1.03 -3.13
N PHE A 652 12.04 0.59 -4.38
CA PHE A 652 13.06 1.09 -5.28
C PHE A 652 12.60 2.35 -6.03
N SER A 653 13.56 3.13 -6.49
CA SER A 653 13.34 4.35 -7.30
C SER A 653 14.26 4.34 -8.52
N ASP A 654 13.89 5.10 -9.55
CA ASP A 654 14.75 5.45 -10.67
C ASP A 654 15.74 6.59 -10.34
N LEU A 655 15.70 7.11 -9.12
CA LEU A 655 16.60 8.14 -8.63
C LEU A 655 17.54 7.59 -7.55
N ALA A 656 18.70 8.25 -7.42
CA ALA A 656 19.63 8.00 -6.31
C ALA A 656 18.89 8.12 -4.97
N PRO A 657 19.21 7.27 -3.97
CA PRO A 657 20.37 6.37 -3.89
C PRO A 657 20.17 4.99 -4.53
N TRP A 658 19.03 4.72 -5.16
CA TRP A 658 18.82 3.50 -5.95
C TRP A 658 19.54 3.59 -7.32
N PRO A 659 19.80 2.45 -7.99
CA PRO A 659 20.49 2.47 -9.28
C PRO A 659 19.62 3.08 -10.40
N SER A 660 19.84 4.37 -10.71
CA SER A 660 19.10 5.11 -11.75
C SER A 660 19.32 4.57 -13.16
N ASP A 661 20.48 3.97 -13.43
CA ASP A 661 20.87 3.51 -14.76
C ASP A 661 20.05 2.31 -15.26
N ALA A 662 19.17 1.73 -14.43
CA ALA A 662 18.23 0.70 -14.86
C ALA A 662 17.02 1.27 -15.63
N ASN A 663 16.72 2.56 -15.49
CA ASN A 663 15.52 3.18 -16.03
C ASN A 663 15.56 3.32 -17.56
N GLY A 664 14.86 2.45 -18.31
CA GLY A 664 14.70 2.56 -19.76
C GLY A 664 15.93 2.14 -20.60
N THR A 665 16.99 1.66 -19.97
CA THR A 665 18.29 1.38 -20.63
C THR A 665 18.46 -0.07 -21.08
N GLY A 666 17.55 -0.96 -20.69
CA GLY A 666 17.72 -2.41 -20.91
C GLY A 666 18.45 -3.12 -19.78
N ARG A 667 18.66 -2.44 -18.66
CA ARG A 667 19.27 -2.97 -17.44
C ARG A 667 18.20 -3.19 -16.37
N SER A 668 18.35 -4.21 -15.55
CA SER A 668 17.55 -4.45 -14.36
C SER A 668 18.26 -3.93 -13.12
N ILE A 669 17.52 -3.81 -12.01
CA ILE A 669 18.14 -3.71 -10.69
C ILE A 669 18.32 -5.11 -10.11
N GLN A 670 19.52 -5.38 -9.64
CA GLN A 670 19.94 -6.67 -9.10
C GLN A 670 20.46 -6.50 -7.69
N ARG A 671 20.07 -7.40 -6.80
CA ARG A 671 20.57 -7.46 -5.44
C ARG A 671 22.00 -7.98 -5.44
N LYS A 672 22.93 -7.21 -4.86
CA LYS A 672 24.37 -7.53 -4.78
C LYS A 672 24.64 -8.73 -3.88
N ASN A 673 23.93 -8.80 -2.77
CA ASN A 673 23.98 -9.93 -1.85
C ASN A 673 22.56 -10.29 -1.42
N SER A 674 22.10 -11.46 -1.85
CA SER A 674 20.73 -11.91 -1.62
C SER A 674 20.45 -12.20 -0.14
N ALA A 675 21.48 -12.46 0.69
CA ALA A 675 21.39 -12.55 2.16
C ALA A 675 21.46 -11.18 2.87
N ARG A 676 21.76 -10.11 2.12
CA ARG A 676 21.46 -8.68 2.37
C ARG A 676 20.10 -8.36 2.96
N TYR A 677 19.88 -7.23 3.65
CA TYR A 677 18.52 -6.67 3.71
C TYR A 677 18.11 -6.12 2.32
N GLY A 678 16.87 -6.41 1.90
CA GLY A 678 16.39 -6.09 0.55
C GLY A 678 16.02 -4.62 0.37
N ASN A 679 15.50 -3.95 1.41
CA ASN A 679 15.06 -2.56 1.32
C ASN A 679 16.17 -1.54 1.65
N ASP A 680 17.42 -1.91 1.36
CA ASP A 680 18.59 -1.05 1.56
C ASP A 680 19.25 -0.74 0.20
N PRO A 681 19.20 0.51 -0.29
CA PRO A 681 19.63 0.86 -1.65
C PRO A 681 21.06 0.46 -1.98
N ILE A 682 21.99 0.51 -1.00
CA ILE A 682 23.39 0.13 -1.21
C ILE A 682 23.55 -1.33 -1.66
N ASN A 683 22.57 -2.18 -1.32
CA ASN A 683 22.56 -3.59 -1.68
C ASN A 683 22.06 -3.85 -3.11
N TRP A 684 21.81 -2.82 -3.90
CA TRP A 684 21.36 -2.93 -5.29
C TRP A 684 22.35 -2.32 -6.27
N GLN A 685 22.38 -2.89 -7.48
CA GLN A 685 23.16 -2.41 -8.63
C GLN A 685 22.30 -2.45 -9.89
N SER A 686 22.71 -1.70 -10.93
CA SER A 686 22.12 -1.79 -12.27
C SER A 686 23.00 -2.68 -13.15
N SER A 687 22.41 -3.72 -13.73
CA SER A 687 23.11 -4.75 -14.53
C SER A 687 22.25 -5.23 -15.70
N LEU A 688 22.87 -5.84 -16.72
CA LEU A 688 22.07 -6.52 -17.76
C LEU A 688 21.24 -7.65 -17.14
N PRO A 689 20.00 -7.90 -17.60
CA PRO A 689 19.13 -8.86 -16.94
C PRO A 689 19.71 -10.28 -16.85
N THR A 690 19.62 -10.90 -15.68
CA THR A 690 20.13 -12.25 -15.36
C THR A 690 18.99 -13.22 -15.05
N ALA A 691 17.86 -13.05 -15.72
CA ALA A 691 16.62 -13.77 -15.49
C ALA A 691 16.80 -15.31 -15.40
N GLY A 692 16.59 -15.85 -14.20
CA GLY A 692 16.64 -17.27 -13.87
C GLY A 692 18.03 -17.82 -13.55
N VAL A 693 19.04 -16.96 -13.40
CA VAL A 693 20.40 -17.34 -13.01
C VAL A 693 20.90 -16.40 -11.91
N GLY A 694 21.93 -16.82 -11.17
CA GLY A 694 22.46 -15.99 -10.09
C GLY A 694 22.99 -14.65 -10.58
N ASN A 695 22.63 -13.58 -9.86
CA ASN A 695 23.20 -12.24 -10.05
C ASN A 695 24.72 -12.35 -9.92
N SER A 696 25.41 -12.46 -11.05
CA SER A 696 26.84 -12.25 -11.04
C SER A 696 27.04 -10.75 -10.84
N PRO A 697 27.97 -10.29 -9.99
CA PRO A 697 28.52 -8.98 -10.23
C PRO A 697 29.05 -9.01 -11.66
N GLU A 698 28.40 -8.33 -12.59
CA GLU A 698 29.08 -7.90 -13.81
C GLU A 698 30.19 -6.99 -13.30
N VAL A 699 31.35 -7.58 -13.06
CA VAL A 699 32.57 -6.83 -13.02
C VAL A 699 32.67 -6.28 -14.44
N ALA A 700 32.54 -4.96 -14.58
CA ALA A 700 32.60 -4.28 -15.88
C ALA A 700 33.73 -4.91 -16.71
N ASP A 701 33.50 -5.21 -17.98
CA ASP A 701 34.51 -5.72 -18.92
C ASP A 701 34.40 -4.79 -20.13
N ARG A 702 35.15 -3.68 -20.08
CA ARG A 702 34.96 -2.53 -20.98
C ARG A 702 35.30 -2.87 -22.43
N ASP A 703 36.24 -3.77 -22.66
CA ASP A 703 36.70 -4.11 -24.01
C ASP A 703 36.24 -5.50 -24.50
N GLY A 704 35.61 -6.29 -23.62
CA GLY A 704 34.85 -7.49 -23.97
C GLY A 704 35.73 -8.70 -24.24
N ASP A 705 36.92 -8.77 -23.63
CA ASP A 705 37.86 -9.87 -23.82
C ASP A 705 37.66 -11.05 -22.86
N GLY A 706 36.71 -10.91 -21.93
CA GLY A 706 36.36 -11.92 -20.94
C GLY A 706 37.13 -11.80 -19.63
N MET A 707 38.05 -10.85 -19.50
CA MET A 707 38.68 -10.44 -18.24
C MET A 707 37.95 -9.21 -17.69
N PRO A 708 37.58 -9.19 -16.40
CA PRO A 708 36.87 -8.02 -15.90
C PRO A 708 37.75 -6.84 -15.44
N ASP A 709 37.29 -5.60 -15.62
CA ASP A 709 37.93 -4.31 -15.30
C ASP A 709 38.60 -4.28 -13.92
N LEU A 710 37.93 -4.80 -12.87
CA LEU A 710 38.51 -4.83 -11.52
C LEU A 710 39.71 -5.78 -11.44
N TRP A 711 39.62 -6.93 -12.13
CA TRP A 711 40.69 -7.91 -12.18
C TRP A 711 41.82 -7.43 -13.08
N GLU A 712 41.51 -6.82 -14.22
CA GLU A 712 42.47 -6.20 -15.12
C GLU A 712 43.26 -5.08 -14.44
N ASN A 713 42.58 -4.16 -13.75
CA ASN A 713 43.22 -3.07 -13.00
C ASN A 713 44.10 -3.60 -11.87
N ALA A 714 43.65 -4.64 -11.15
CA ALA A 714 44.42 -5.27 -10.09
C ALA A 714 45.69 -5.97 -10.61
N ASN A 715 45.68 -6.44 -11.86
CA ASN A 715 46.80 -7.12 -12.51
C ASN A 715 47.56 -6.23 -13.51
N GLY A 716 47.23 -4.95 -13.60
CA GLY A 716 47.91 -3.96 -14.45
C GLY A 716 47.69 -4.14 -15.96
N PHE A 717 46.53 -4.64 -16.36
CA PHE A 717 46.08 -4.74 -17.76
C PHE A 717 45.32 -3.48 -18.18
N ASN A 718 45.21 -3.27 -19.50
CA ASN A 718 44.60 -2.06 -20.04
C ASN A 718 43.13 -2.32 -20.32
N LEU A 719 42.27 -1.67 -19.53
CA LEU A 719 40.80 -1.77 -19.54
C LEU A 719 40.10 -1.33 -20.87
N ALA A 720 40.84 -1.22 -21.97
CA ALA A 720 40.37 -0.80 -23.28
C ALA A 720 41.12 -1.54 -24.41
N ASP A 721 41.99 -2.50 -24.11
CA ASP A 721 42.76 -3.31 -25.06
C ASP A 721 42.40 -4.79 -24.94
N ALA A 722 41.32 -5.19 -25.61
CA ALA A 722 40.84 -6.57 -25.66
C ALA A 722 41.86 -7.60 -26.20
N THR A 723 43.00 -7.15 -26.72
CA THR A 723 44.06 -8.07 -27.17
C THR A 723 44.89 -8.62 -26.03
N ASP A 724 44.87 -8.00 -24.85
CA ASP A 724 45.70 -8.42 -23.74
C ASP A 724 45.18 -9.67 -23.02
N GLY A 725 43.88 -9.98 -23.04
CA GLY A 725 43.35 -11.27 -22.58
C GLY A 725 43.93 -12.49 -23.30
N ALA A 726 44.34 -12.32 -24.55
CA ALA A 726 45.00 -13.35 -25.36
C ALA A 726 46.53 -13.36 -25.24
N LYS A 727 47.14 -12.37 -24.57
CA LYS A 727 48.59 -12.33 -24.33
C LYS A 727 48.94 -13.22 -23.14
N ASP A 728 50.21 -13.61 -23.10
CA ASP A 728 50.85 -14.35 -22.01
C ASP A 728 51.83 -13.38 -21.34
N ALA A 729 51.40 -12.77 -20.25
CA ALA A 729 52.11 -11.63 -19.65
C ALA A 729 53.36 -12.02 -18.85
N ASP A 730 53.42 -13.25 -18.33
CA ASP A 730 54.54 -13.75 -17.54
C ASP A 730 55.37 -14.85 -18.25
N GLY A 731 54.95 -15.29 -19.42
CA GLY A 731 55.68 -16.16 -20.33
C GLY A 731 55.55 -17.65 -20.02
N ASP A 732 54.51 -18.06 -19.29
CA ASP A 732 54.32 -19.43 -18.81
C ASP A 732 53.48 -20.32 -19.76
N ARG A 733 53.01 -19.74 -20.87
CA ARG A 733 52.15 -20.30 -21.93
C ARG A 733 50.65 -20.36 -21.61
N PHE A 734 50.19 -19.75 -20.53
CA PHE A 734 48.79 -19.45 -20.31
C PHE A 734 48.49 -18.03 -20.80
N THR A 735 47.31 -17.83 -21.39
CA THR A 735 46.86 -16.46 -21.66
C THR A 735 46.30 -15.85 -20.38
N ASN A 736 46.34 -14.53 -20.27
CA ASN A 736 45.82 -13.81 -19.10
C ASN A 736 44.36 -14.20 -18.79
N LEU A 737 43.53 -14.40 -19.83
CA LEU A 737 42.17 -14.91 -19.68
C LEU A 737 42.11 -16.33 -19.09
N GLN A 738 42.98 -17.23 -19.53
CA GLN A 738 43.04 -18.60 -18.98
C GLN A 738 43.43 -18.60 -17.51
N GLU A 739 44.28 -17.66 -17.11
CA GLU A 739 44.70 -17.49 -15.73
C GLU A 739 43.62 -16.89 -14.85
N PHE A 740 42.88 -15.89 -15.35
CA PHE A 740 41.67 -15.40 -14.70
C PHE A 740 40.67 -16.53 -14.44
N ILE A 741 40.39 -17.35 -15.46
CA ILE A 741 39.47 -18.49 -15.36
C ILE A 741 39.99 -19.49 -14.32
N ALA A 742 41.28 -19.81 -14.34
CA ALA A 742 41.93 -20.74 -13.44
C ALA A 742 42.13 -20.22 -12.01
N GLY A 743 42.05 -18.90 -11.81
CA GLY A 743 42.35 -18.23 -10.54
C GLY A 743 43.85 -18.13 -10.25
N THR A 744 44.71 -18.17 -11.28
CA THR A 744 46.17 -18.05 -11.16
C THR A 744 46.62 -16.61 -11.35
N ASN A 745 47.85 -16.30 -10.93
CA ASN A 745 48.43 -14.96 -11.00
C ASN A 745 49.17 -14.75 -12.34
N PRO A 746 48.69 -13.85 -13.23
CA PRO A 746 49.24 -13.63 -14.56
C PRO A 746 50.53 -12.83 -14.63
N ARG A 747 51.14 -12.60 -13.47
CA ARG A 747 52.41 -11.91 -13.30
C ARG A 747 53.46 -12.82 -12.64
N ASP A 748 53.14 -14.09 -12.43
CA ASP A 748 53.99 -15.06 -11.76
C ASP A 748 53.93 -16.40 -12.49
N ALA A 749 54.91 -16.62 -13.36
CA ALA A 749 55.01 -17.84 -14.17
C ALA A 749 55.07 -19.14 -13.34
N SER A 750 55.28 -19.08 -12.01
CA SER A 750 55.21 -20.24 -11.12
C SER A 750 53.79 -20.60 -10.68
N SER A 751 52.88 -19.63 -10.69
CA SER A 751 51.46 -19.75 -10.37
C SER A 751 50.69 -20.18 -11.61
N ARG A 752 50.57 -21.49 -11.86
CA ARG A 752 49.89 -21.97 -13.09
C ARG A 752 49.09 -23.24 -12.89
N PHE A 753 48.00 -23.37 -13.64
CA PHE A 753 47.12 -24.53 -13.57
C PHE A 753 47.70 -25.73 -14.34
N ARG A 754 48.19 -26.73 -13.62
CA ARG A 754 48.79 -27.92 -14.21
C ARG A 754 48.61 -29.17 -13.36
N ILE A 755 48.72 -30.31 -14.03
CA ILE A 755 48.94 -31.59 -13.36
C ILE A 755 50.36 -31.58 -12.78
N LEU A 756 50.46 -31.80 -11.47
CA LEU A 756 51.71 -31.80 -10.72
C LEU A 756 52.32 -33.20 -10.66
N SER A 757 51.49 -34.24 -10.50
CA SER A 757 51.95 -35.63 -10.57
C SER A 757 50.84 -36.58 -11.01
N VAL A 758 51.25 -37.65 -11.68
CA VAL A 758 50.42 -38.81 -12.01
C VAL A 758 51.12 -40.03 -11.44
N GLN A 759 50.53 -40.69 -10.45
CA GLN A 759 51.03 -41.94 -9.90
C GLN A 759 50.25 -43.09 -10.56
N PRO A 760 50.88 -43.94 -11.39
CA PRO A 760 50.19 -45.03 -12.05
C PRO A 760 49.71 -46.09 -11.04
N PRO A 761 48.70 -46.89 -11.40
CA PRO A 761 48.20 -47.94 -10.52
C PRO A 761 49.29 -49.01 -10.28
N VAL A 762 49.35 -49.56 -9.07
CA VAL A 762 50.30 -50.63 -8.67
C VAL A 762 49.51 -51.89 -8.34
N GLY A 763 49.56 -52.86 -9.24
CA GLY A 763 48.75 -54.08 -9.16
C GLY A 763 47.24 -53.76 -9.11
N ILE A 764 46.46 -54.64 -8.49
CA ILE A 764 45.00 -54.47 -8.38
C ILE A 764 44.54 -53.73 -7.11
N THR A 765 45.48 -53.27 -6.27
CA THR A 765 45.17 -52.72 -4.93
C THR A 765 45.42 -51.22 -4.78
N GLN A 766 46.19 -50.61 -5.68
CA GLN A 766 46.44 -49.17 -5.66
C GLN A 766 45.97 -48.54 -6.98
N PRO A 767 44.91 -47.71 -6.96
CA PRO A 767 44.41 -47.02 -8.15
C PRO A 767 45.34 -45.87 -8.57
N LEU A 768 45.17 -45.37 -9.78
CA LEU A 768 45.84 -44.16 -10.25
C LEU A 768 45.48 -42.96 -9.37
N ARG A 769 46.51 -42.19 -8.97
CA ARG A 769 46.36 -40.89 -8.27
C ARG A 769 46.82 -39.76 -9.17
N LEU A 770 45.95 -38.80 -9.39
CA LEU A 770 46.22 -37.57 -10.13
C LEU A 770 46.27 -36.40 -9.15
N THR A 771 47.40 -35.70 -9.09
CA THR A 771 47.54 -34.47 -8.29
C THR A 771 47.74 -33.27 -9.20
N PHE A 772 46.99 -32.20 -9.00
CA PHE A 772 47.06 -30.97 -9.78
C PHE A 772 47.03 -29.74 -8.87
N SER A 773 47.53 -28.61 -9.38
CA SER A 773 47.44 -27.31 -8.70
C SER A 773 45.98 -26.83 -8.70
N SER A 774 45.50 -26.34 -7.57
CA SER A 774 44.12 -25.86 -7.42
C SER A 774 44.08 -24.55 -6.64
N VAL A 775 42.97 -23.83 -6.71
CA VAL A 775 42.73 -22.61 -5.95
C VAL A 775 41.57 -22.85 -4.99
N SER A 776 41.75 -22.53 -3.71
CA SER A 776 40.70 -22.72 -2.71
C SER A 776 39.45 -21.92 -3.09
N GLY A 777 38.27 -22.57 -3.08
CA GLY A 777 37.00 -21.99 -3.48
C GLY A 777 36.69 -22.08 -4.99
N LYS A 778 37.58 -22.67 -5.80
CA LYS A 778 37.30 -23.01 -7.22
C LYS A 778 36.91 -24.48 -7.36
N SER A 779 36.09 -24.77 -8.36
CA SER A 779 35.65 -26.11 -8.70
C SER A 779 36.30 -26.60 -9.99
N TYR A 780 36.56 -27.91 -10.07
CA TYR A 780 37.26 -28.56 -11.18
C TYR A 780 36.54 -29.84 -11.59
N THR A 781 36.67 -30.24 -12.85
CA THR A 781 36.26 -31.58 -13.30
C THR A 781 37.48 -32.37 -13.75
N VAL A 782 37.71 -33.54 -13.14
CA VAL A 782 38.65 -34.53 -13.68
C VAL A 782 37.90 -35.37 -14.69
N GLN A 783 38.45 -35.48 -15.90
CA GLN A 783 37.88 -36.27 -16.98
C GLN A 783 38.89 -37.29 -17.47
N TYR A 784 38.41 -38.43 -17.97
CA TYR A 784 39.23 -39.46 -18.57
C TYR A 784 38.70 -39.89 -19.95
N ARG A 785 39.56 -40.52 -20.75
CA ARG A 785 39.18 -41.21 -21.99
C ARG A 785 40.09 -42.41 -22.26
N ALA A 786 39.60 -43.37 -23.04
CA ALA A 786 40.29 -44.65 -23.30
C ALA A 786 41.27 -44.63 -24.50
N GLY A 787 41.55 -43.46 -25.09
CA GLY A 787 42.44 -43.33 -26.26
C GLY A 787 42.68 -41.87 -26.66
N LEU A 788 43.78 -41.60 -27.38
CA LEU A 788 44.16 -40.24 -27.83
C LEU A 788 43.35 -39.70 -29.03
N GLY A 789 42.62 -40.57 -29.76
CA GLY A 789 41.80 -40.21 -30.93
C GLY A 789 40.44 -39.56 -30.62
N SER A 790 39.42 -39.80 -31.46
CA SER A 790 38.05 -39.25 -31.38
C SER A 790 37.19 -39.77 -30.20
N ALA A 791 37.82 -40.34 -29.18
CA ALA A 791 37.14 -40.79 -27.96
C ALA A 791 36.68 -39.57 -27.12
N VAL A 792 35.40 -39.57 -26.76
CA VAL A 792 34.76 -38.53 -25.95
C VAL A 792 35.32 -38.55 -24.52
N TRP A 793 35.60 -37.38 -23.96
CA TRP A 793 35.99 -37.22 -22.56
C TRP A 793 34.81 -37.56 -21.63
N GLN A 794 35.04 -38.45 -20.67
CA GLN A 794 34.07 -38.85 -19.66
C GLN A 794 34.41 -38.20 -18.32
N LYS A 795 33.41 -37.70 -17.60
CA LYS A 795 33.57 -37.18 -16.23
C LYS A 795 33.99 -38.32 -15.29
N LEU A 796 35.10 -38.13 -14.59
CA LEU A 796 35.51 -38.99 -13.47
C LEU A 796 34.85 -38.50 -12.19
N VAL A 797 35.09 -37.22 -11.86
CA VAL A 797 34.63 -36.59 -10.61
C VAL A 797 34.67 -35.06 -10.74
N GLY A 798 33.73 -34.39 -10.08
CA GLY A 798 33.79 -32.94 -9.83
C GLY A 798 34.42 -32.69 -8.45
N VAL A 799 35.25 -31.66 -8.33
CA VAL A 799 36.01 -31.38 -7.10
C VAL A 799 35.91 -29.91 -6.74
N ASP A 800 35.44 -29.62 -5.53
CA ASP A 800 35.52 -28.30 -4.92
C ASP A 800 36.84 -28.22 -4.14
N ALA A 801 37.76 -27.38 -4.60
CA ALA A 801 39.08 -27.29 -4.00
C ALA A 801 39.04 -26.46 -2.72
N THR A 802 39.67 -26.97 -1.66
CA THR A 802 39.83 -26.29 -0.36
C THR A 802 41.30 -25.97 -0.05
N ALA A 803 42.21 -26.26 -0.97
CA ALA A 803 43.65 -26.10 -0.82
C ALA A 803 44.33 -25.76 -2.16
N SER A 804 45.63 -25.42 -2.10
CA SER A 804 46.45 -25.06 -3.27
C SER A 804 46.82 -26.25 -4.18
N THR A 805 46.55 -27.48 -3.72
CA THR A 805 46.74 -28.71 -4.51
C THR A 805 45.61 -29.69 -4.20
N THR A 806 45.14 -30.40 -5.22
CA THR A 806 44.08 -31.39 -5.12
C THR A 806 44.54 -32.74 -5.68
N THR A 807 44.23 -33.83 -4.98
CA THR A 807 44.51 -35.20 -5.40
C THR A 807 43.22 -35.99 -5.61
N VAL A 808 43.09 -36.64 -6.76
CA VAL A 808 41.94 -37.47 -7.14
C VAL A 808 42.40 -38.89 -7.47
N GLU A 809 41.62 -39.88 -7.04
CA GLU A 809 41.82 -41.29 -7.35
C GLU A 809 40.85 -41.77 -8.43
N ASP A 810 41.35 -42.53 -9.41
CA ASP A 810 40.52 -43.29 -10.32
C ASP A 810 40.48 -44.77 -9.91
N LEU A 811 39.49 -45.13 -9.09
CA LEU A 811 39.32 -46.49 -8.56
C LEU A 811 39.14 -47.56 -9.66
N LYS A 812 38.77 -47.17 -10.88
CA LYS A 812 38.52 -48.07 -12.03
C LYS A 812 39.71 -48.19 -12.96
N SER A 813 40.88 -47.66 -12.59
CA SER A 813 42.08 -47.62 -13.44
C SER A 813 43.00 -48.83 -13.28
N VAL A 814 42.78 -49.67 -12.27
CA VAL A 814 43.69 -50.75 -11.83
C VAL A 814 44.03 -51.81 -12.89
N ASP A 815 43.22 -51.94 -13.94
CA ASP A 815 43.41 -52.88 -15.06
C ASP A 815 43.49 -52.18 -16.43
N LYS A 816 43.63 -50.84 -16.46
CA LYS A 816 43.59 -50.04 -17.69
C LYS A 816 44.98 -49.52 -18.06
N VAL A 817 45.50 -50.00 -19.20
CA VAL A 817 46.79 -49.55 -19.77
C VAL A 817 46.67 -48.33 -20.69
N ASP A 818 45.46 -48.04 -21.20
CA ASP A 818 45.19 -46.95 -22.15
C ASP A 818 44.18 -45.95 -21.59
N ARG A 819 44.52 -45.24 -20.51
CA ARG A 819 43.66 -44.19 -19.93
C ARG A 819 44.36 -42.84 -19.88
N TYR A 820 43.72 -41.83 -20.47
CA TYR A 820 44.20 -40.45 -20.56
C TYR A 820 43.34 -39.57 -19.69
N TYR A 821 43.95 -38.60 -19.01
CA TYR A 821 43.27 -37.71 -18.08
C TYR A 821 43.46 -36.26 -18.48
N ARG A 822 42.45 -35.44 -18.20
CA ARG A 822 42.57 -33.98 -18.15
C ARG A 822 41.82 -33.45 -16.97
N VAL A 823 42.21 -32.25 -16.54
CA VAL A 823 41.49 -31.48 -15.52
C VAL A 823 41.07 -30.18 -16.18
N VAL A 824 39.84 -29.76 -15.95
CA VAL A 824 39.26 -28.55 -16.55
C VAL A 824 38.59 -27.68 -15.49
N THR A 825 38.58 -26.37 -15.74
CA THR A 825 37.92 -25.32 -14.95
C THR A 825 37.36 -24.26 -15.93
N PRO A 826 36.16 -23.69 -15.71
CA PRO A 826 35.19 -24.03 -14.66
C PRO A 826 34.69 -25.49 -14.78
N PRO A 827 34.01 -26.05 -13.76
CA PRO A 827 33.52 -27.42 -13.82
C PRO A 827 32.56 -27.57 -15.01
N VAL A 828 32.72 -28.66 -15.76
CA VAL A 828 31.78 -29.09 -16.81
C VAL A 828 30.98 -30.27 -16.31
N ASP A 829 29.67 -30.25 -16.56
CA ASP A 829 28.75 -31.29 -16.17
C ASP A 829 28.82 -32.57 -17.01
#